data_AF-A0A923S3T4-F1
#
_entry.id   AF-A0A923S3T4-F1
#
_cell.length_a   1.000
_cell.length_b   1.000
_cell.length_c   1.000
_cell.angle_alpha   90.00
_cell.angle_beta   90.00
_cell.angle_gamma   90.00
#
_symmetry.space_group_name_H-M   'P 1'
#
loop_
_entity.id
_entity.type
_entity.pdbx_description
1 polymer ?
#
loop_
_entity_poly.entity_id
_entity_poly.type
_entity_poly.pdbx_seq_one_letter_code
_entity_poly.pdbx_strand_id
1 'polypeptide(L)'
;MNLKTTLVLAATLLATVPHALAQRAGADPETVSPFGKPPAAPAPEVDGLPATAARKVQPQHLQEMQRLLSLRPVDILVEYESAPPATASTTAELASLLSTRKADFERVKQRVGAALGGRSFQVLRDYDAMPMQFVRVSSFFGLLRVLLHADVKAVHPNALHRPVLAESLPLSRQPQMAASGMHGAGTTVAVLDTGVNYTLPAFGKCTAPGKPASCRVIAAVDIAANDNLLDAHGHGTNVAGIVAGMAPGARIASVDVFTGDEAKSSDILSGINWAINNKAALNIVAMNLSLGIAGRKYTASCPASFATTAFANARAAGILPVVSAGNDGFTDGVSEPACAPGAVRVGAVYDAYMGAKSWGVCTDASTAPDRVTCFSNGGNLLTLLAPGSSIAAAGLEFSGTSQAAPHVAGAIAVLRSSNAAPNDTLDQTVARLVASGKPVIDARSGIQKPRVDLTAALAPLVPSSWHGVVEQLYVAYLGRPADPAGLNFWAAALRAGNAPTAATPLHAAYGTNAVVKSVVDGFANSAESAALYPATVTTADFVNRVYVNVFGRSAEPGGLSFWAGAIDNGSVTRGQAVLAIMSGALVNNGVDAQAVLKKSSVAGNFTAIVDTSAEVAAFSGATALSKARQMLSMVNASTDVNGFQATVNATLAAIVASQP
;
A
#
# COMPACT_ATOMS: atom_id res chain seq x y z
N MET A 1 31.32 -31.26 61.56
CA MET A 1 31.20 -32.73 61.69
C MET A 1 30.57 -33.28 60.42
N ASN A 2 31.01 -34.47 60.07
CA ASN A 2 30.93 -35.16 58.79
C ASN A 2 29.58 -35.83 58.47
N LEU A 3 29.40 -36.05 57.16
CA LEU A 3 28.98 -37.30 56.48
C LEU A 3 27.49 -37.64 56.16
N LYS A 4 27.25 -37.65 54.84
CA LYS A 4 26.74 -38.76 54.00
C LYS A 4 25.30 -39.27 54.21
N THR A 5 24.48 -39.09 53.17
CA THR A 5 24.06 -40.22 52.31
C THR A 5 23.92 -39.76 50.84
N THR A 6 24.50 -40.58 49.97
CA THR A 6 24.86 -40.54 48.53
C THR A 6 23.62 -40.75 47.64
N LEU A 7 23.33 -39.98 46.57
CA LEU A 7 23.87 -39.98 45.20
C LEU A 7 23.73 -41.31 44.43
N VAL A 8 22.70 -41.47 43.58
CA VAL A 8 22.69 -42.43 42.44
C VAL A 8 21.84 -41.89 41.26
N LEU A 9 22.56 -41.60 40.17
CA LEU A 9 22.23 -41.60 38.73
C LEU A 9 21.30 -40.54 38.12
N ALA A 10 21.96 -39.57 37.48
CA ALA A 10 21.57 -39.02 36.19
C ALA A 10 22.11 -39.89 35.03
N ALA A 11 21.50 -39.72 33.84
CA ALA A 11 21.98 -40.00 32.48
C ALA A 11 21.30 -41.16 31.72
N THR A 12 20.44 -40.79 30.75
CA THR A 12 20.22 -41.33 29.37
C THR A 12 18.78 -41.02 28.96
N LEU A 13 18.40 -40.67 27.72
CA LEU A 13 19.07 -40.22 26.51
C LEU A 13 17.92 -39.75 25.58
N LEU A 14 18.24 -38.86 24.63
CA LEU A 14 17.39 -38.46 23.51
C LEU A 14 16.86 -39.65 22.67
N ALA A 15 15.80 -39.33 21.90
CA ALA A 15 15.27 -39.99 20.69
C ALA A 15 14.38 -41.22 20.94
N THR A 16 13.10 -41.19 20.55
CA THR A 16 12.69 -41.52 19.17
C THR A 16 11.17 -41.29 18.97
N VAL A 17 10.77 -40.87 17.78
CA VAL A 17 9.42 -41.01 17.20
C VAL A 17 9.59 -41.99 16.03
N PRO A 18 8.74 -43.02 15.84
CA PRO A 18 7.73 -42.91 14.75
C PRO A 18 6.42 -43.74 14.88
N HIS A 19 5.37 -43.20 14.24
CA HIS A 19 4.30 -43.83 13.44
C HIS A 19 3.76 -45.24 13.76
N ALA A 20 2.43 -45.36 13.89
CA ALA A 20 1.61 -46.32 13.11
C ALA A 20 0.10 -46.04 13.21
N LEU A 21 -0.56 -46.16 12.05
CA LEU A 21 -2.00 -46.05 11.76
C LEU A 21 -2.79 -47.32 12.12
N ALA A 22 -4.12 -47.14 12.21
CA ALA A 22 -5.19 -47.95 11.59
C ALA A 22 -6.12 -48.81 12.47
N GLN A 23 -7.43 -48.54 12.27
CA GLN A 23 -8.59 -49.47 12.19
C GLN A 23 -9.12 -50.05 13.52
N ARG A 24 -10.42 -49.95 13.88
CA ARG A 24 -11.70 -50.37 13.26
C ARG A 24 -12.82 -49.88 14.22
N ALA A 25 -14.12 -49.75 13.95
CA ALA A 25 -15.04 -50.13 12.87
C ALA A 25 -16.32 -49.27 13.04
N GLY A 26 -17.07 -49.05 11.96
CA GLY A 26 -18.20 -48.13 11.91
C GLY A 26 -19.60 -48.74 12.10
N ALA A 27 -20.60 -47.88 11.91
CA ALA A 27 -21.94 -48.17 11.38
C ALA A 27 -22.62 -46.83 11.03
N ASP A 28 -23.36 -46.85 9.93
CA ASP A 28 -23.95 -45.74 9.17
C ASP A 28 -25.46 -45.54 9.57
N PRO A 29 -26.31 -44.77 8.86
CA PRO A 29 -26.77 -43.41 9.21
C PRO A 29 -28.29 -43.31 9.50
N GLU A 30 -28.75 -42.20 10.11
CA GLU A 30 -29.94 -41.40 9.70
C GLU A 30 -30.39 -40.34 10.75
N THR A 31 -30.40 -39.08 10.28
CA THR A 31 -31.30 -37.93 10.58
C THR A 31 -31.57 -37.43 12.01
N VAL A 32 -31.24 -36.15 12.28
CA VAL A 32 -32.17 -35.04 12.66
C VAL A 32 -31.41 -33.70 12.95
N SER A 33 -31.75 -32.67 12.16
CA SER A 33 -31.73 -31.18 12.36
C SER A 33 -30.46 -30.40 12.83
N PRO A 34 -29.95 -29.40 12.06
CA PRO A 34 -28.73 -28.63 12.38
C PRO A 34 -28.97 -27.20 12.92
N PHE A 35 -29.88 -27.01 13.87
CA PHE A 35 -30.02 -25.71 14.58
C PHE A 35 -30.13 -25.90 16.10
N GLY A 36 -29.03 -26.31 16.70
CA GLY A 36 -28.78 -26.19 18.14
C GLY A 36 -27.37 -25.66 18.33
N LYS A 37 -27.24 -24.42 18.81
CA LYS A 37 -25.97 -23.83 19.24
C LYS A 37 -25.30 -24.79 20.24
N PRO A 38 -24.09 -25.31 19.99
CA PRO A 38 -23.37 -26.05 21.02
C PRO A 38 -23.15 -25.10 22.21
N PRO A 39 -23.28 -25.58 23.47
CA PRO A 39 -22.82 -24.78 24.61
C PRO A 39 -21.37 -24.41 24.36
N ALA A 40 -21.04 -23.14 24.61
CA ALA A 40 -19.68 -22.64 24.45
C ALA A 40 -18.72 -23.56 25.22
N ALA A 41 -17.74 -24.13 24.51
CA ALA A 41 -16.64 -24.80 25.17
C ALA A 41 -16.00 -23.78 26.13
N PRO A 42 -15.73 -24.14 27.39
CA PRO A 42 -15.00 -23.25 28.29
C PRO A 42 -13.66 -22.91 27.64
N ALA A 43 -13.28 -21.64 27.72
CA ALA A 43 -11.96 -21.18 27.32
C ALA A 43 -10.90 -22.10 27.96
N PRO A 44 -9.80 -22.43 27.27
CA PRO A 44 -8.78 -23.28 27.84
C PRO A 44 -8.27 -22.63 29.13
N GLU A 45 -8.54 -23.27 30.27
CA GLU A 45 -7.93 -22.92 31.55
C GLU A 45 -6.42 -22.98 31.33
N VAL A 46 -5.73 -21.88 31.65
CA VAL A 46 -4.28 -21.91 31.77
C VAL A 46 -4.01 -22.81 32.97
N ASP A 47 -3.56 -24.04 32.72
CA ASP A 47 -3.37 -25.10 33.71
C ASP A 47 -2.90 -24.53 35.07
N GLY A 48 -3.76 -24.62 36.09
CA GLY A 48 -3.42 -24.34 37.49
C GLY A 48 -3.79 -22.96 38.08
N LEU A 49 -4.47 -22.05 37.36
CA LEU A 49 -4.91 -20.75 37.89
C LEU A 49 -6.40 -20.76 38.31
N PRO A 50 -6.75 -20.33 39.54
CA PRO A 50 -8.15 -20.19 39.94
C PRO A 50 -8.92 -19.22 39.03
N ALA A 51 -10.19 -19.52 38.74
CA ALA A 51 -11.03 -18.74 37.81
C ALA A 51 -11.13 -17.24 38.16
N THR A 52 -11.01 -16.88 39.44
CA THR A 52 -11.00 -15.49 39.91
C THR A 52 -9.70 -14.74 39.54
N ALA A 53 -8.57 -15.43 39.52
CA ALA A 53 -7.28 -14.87 39.10
C ALA A 53 -7.17 -14.78 37.57
N ALA A 54 -7.70 -15.77 36.85
CA ALA A 54 -7.72 -15.80 35.40
C ALA A 54 -8.52 -14.63 34.77
N ARG A 55 -9.54 -14.10 35.47
CA ARG A 55 -10.34 -12.96 35.00
C ARG A 55 -9.61 -11.60 35.08
N LYS A 56 -8.50 -11.51 35.81
CA LYS A 56 -7.77 -10.26 36.05
C LYS A 56 -6.72 -9.96 34.99
N VAL A 57 -6.47 -10.90 34.08
CA VAL A 57 -5.47 -10.76 33.02
C VAL A 57 -5.98 -11.46 31.78
N GLN A 58 -5.77 -10.86 30.61
CA GLN A 58 -6.14 -11.51 29.35
C GLN A 58 -5.24 -12.74 29.12
N PRO A 59 -5.80 -13.88 28.64
CA PRO A 59 -5.02 -15.10 28.44
C PRO A 59 -3.75 -14.91 27.60
N GLN A 60 -3.82 -14.07 26.57
CA GLN A 60 -2.70 -13.76 25.67
C GLN A 60 -1.59 -12.97 26.39
N HIS A 61 -1.96 -12.00 27.22
CA HIS A 61 -0.99 -11.23 28.01
C HIS A 61 -0.33 -12.10 29.08
N LEU A 62 -1.07 -13.04 29.67
CA LEU A 62 -0.54 -13.98 30.66
C LEU A 62 0.50 -14.93 30.05
N GLN A 63 0.24 -15.49 28.88
CA GLN A 63 1.19 -16.35 28.16
C GLN A 63 2.49 -15.61 27.80
N GLU A 64 2.39 -14.36 27.34
CA GLU A 64 3.57 -13.56 27.02
C GLU A 64 4.37 -13.18 28.27
N MET A 65 3.70 -12.76 29.35
CA MET A 65 4.37 -12.48 30.62
C MET A 65 5.04 -13.73 31.20
N GLN A 66 4.41 -14.91 31.11
CA GLN A 66 5.01 -16.20 31.49
C GLN A 66 6.30 -16.48 30.72
N ARG A 67 6.25 -16.32 29.39
CA ARG A 67 7.41 -16.50 28.52
C ARG A 67 8.53 -15.54 28.88
N LEU A 68 8.24 -14.26 29.06
CA LEU A 68 9.23 -13.24 29.38
C LEU A 68 9.84 -13.43 30.77
N LEU A 69 9.04 -13.82 31.76
CA LEU A 69 9.49 -14.06 33.14
C LEU A 69 10.45 -15.25 33.27
N SER A 70 10.48 -16.16 32.28
CA SER A 70 11.50 -17.21 32.20
C SER A 70 12.89 -16.67 31.80
N LEU A 71 12.95 -15.46 31.24
CA LEU A 71 14.15 -14.85 30.69
C LEU A 71 14.62 -13.62 31.47
N ARG A 72 13.68 -12.82 32.01
CA ARG A 72 13.95 -11.53 32.65
C ARG A 72 12.78 -11.06 33.53
N PRO A 73 13.00 -10.16 34.49
CA PRO A 73 11.91 -9.42 35.12
C PRO A 73 11.05 -8.67 34.08
N VAL A 74 9.75 -8.61 34.34
CA VAL A 74 8.76 -7.96 33.49
C VAL A 74 8.14 -6.78 34.23
N ASP A 75 7.97 -5.68 33.51
CA ASP A 75 7.32 -4.47 34.01
C ASP A 75 5.85 -4.48 33.58
N ILE A 76 4.93 -4.31 34.53
CA ILE A 76 3.48 -4.44 34.36
C ILE A 76 2.76 -3.28 35.05
N LEU A 77 1.52 -3.04 34.64
CA LEU A 77 0.60 -2.13 35.32
C LEU A 77 -0.38 -2.97 36.14
N VAL A 78 -0.54 -2.64 37.42
CA VAL A 78 -1.49 -3.29 38.33
C VAL A 78 -2.60 -2.29 38.66
N GLU A 79 -3.84 -2.70 38.44
CA GLU A 79 -5.05 -1.95 38.80
C GLU A 79 -5.67 -2.55 40.05
N TYR A 80 -6.07 -1.70 40.99
CA TYR A 80 -6.62 -2.07 42.29
C TYR A 80 -8.12 -1.84 42.35
N GLU A 81 -8.79 -2.60 43.22
CA GLU A 81 -10.20 -2.38 43.51
C GLU A 81 -10.43 -0.99 44.10
N SER A 82 -11.47 -0.30 43.63
CA SER A 82 -11.85 1.03 44.13
C SER A 82 -13.33 1.31 43.94
N ALA A 83 -13.87 2.20 44.78
CA ALA A 83 -15.26 2.62 44.68
C ALA A 83 -15.52 3.45 43.40
N PRO A 84 -16.73 3.37 42.81
CA PRO A 84 -17.08 4.08 41.59
C PRO A 84 -17.13 5.61 41.75
N PRO A 85 -17.02 6.35 40.64
CA PRO A 85 -17.42 7.73 40.43
C PRO A 85 -18.32 8.39 41.47
N ALA A 86 -17.88 9.34 42.31
CA ALA A 86 -18.83 10.23 42.97
C ALA A 86 -18.98 11.51 42.15
N THR A 87 -20.21 11.98 41.93
CA THR A 87 -20.48 13.22 41.20
C THR A 87 -20.30 14.44 42.10
N ALA A 88 -19.68 15.50 41.57
CA ALA A 88 -19.49 16.78 42.25
C ALA A 88 -20.34 17.84 41.57
N SER A 89 -21.00 18.71 42.35
CA SER A 89 -21.80 19.82 41.82
C SER A 89 -21.05 21.15 41.89
N THR A 90 -19.94 21.21 42.64
CA THR A 90 -19.09 22.40 42.76
C THR A 90 -17.59 22.06 42.68
N THR A 91 -16.76 23.06 42.40
CA THR A 91 -15.30 22.91 42.37
C THR A 91 -14.71 22.56 43.75
N ALA A 92 -15.32 23.06 44.83
CA ALA A 92 -14.91 22.75 46.20
C ALA A 92 -15.24 21.29 46.57
N GLU A 93 -16.43 20.80 46.19
CA GLU A 93 -16.81 19.39 46.33
C GLU A 93 -15.89 18.48 45.52
N LEU A 94 -15.57 18.87 44.28
CA LEU A 94 -14.65 18.11 43.43
C LEU A 94 -13.26 18.00 44.08
N ALA A 95 -12.73 19.09 44.62
CA ALA A 95 -11.44 19.09 45.31
C ALA A 95 -11.46 18.17 46.55
N SER A 96 -12.53 18.22 47.35
CA SER A 96 -12.71 17.33 48.51
C SER A 96 -12.81 15.86 48.09
N LEU A 97 -13.65 15.55 47.09
CA LEU A 97 -13.85 14.18 46.58
C LEU A 97 -12.57 13.59 45.98
N LEU A 98 -11.79 14.40 45.26
CA LEU A 98 -10.48 14.00 44.76
C LEU A 98 -9.50 13.70 45.90
N SER A 99 -9.50 14.51 46.97
CA SER A 99 -8.62 14.29 48.13
C SER A 99 -8.94 12.99 48.87
N THR A 100 -10.22 12.72 49.12
CA THR A 100 -10.68 11.48 49.75
C THR A 100 -10.33 10.26 48.89
N ARG A 101 -10.55 10.35 47.58
CA ARG A 101 -10.22 9.26 46.64
C ARG A 101 -8.74 8.94 46.60
N LYS A 102 -7.88 9.96 46.59
CA LYS A 102 -6.43 9.75 46.63
C LYS A 102 -6.02 8.98 47.89
N ALA A 103 -6.59 9.34 49.06
CA ALA A 103 -6.34 8.63 50.31
C ALA A 103 -6.85 7.17 50.28
N ASP A 104 -7.98 6.90 49.62
CA ASP A 104 -8.51 5.54 49.43
C ASP A 104 -7.60 4.70 48.52
N PHE A 105 -7.14 5.28 47.42
CA PHE A 105 -6.19 4.63 46.50
C PHE A 105 -4.88 4.33 47.22
N GLU A 106 -4.36 5.25 48.03
CA GLU A 106 -3.16 5.03 48.81
C GLU A 106 -3.32 3.85 49.78
N ARG A 107 -4.45 3.78 50.50
CA ARG A 107 -4.72 2.69 51.45
C ARG A 107 -4.77 1.32 50.78
N VAL A 108 -5.42 1.18 49.62
CA VAL A 108 -5.47 -0.11 48.90
C VAL A 108 -4.10 -0.51 48.37
N LYS A 109 -3.35 0.46 47.81
CA LYS A 109 -1.98 0.23 47.30
C LYS A 109 -1.01 -0.19 48.40
N GLN A 110 -1.10 0.43 49.59
CA GLN A 110 -0.28 0.06 50.76
C GLN A 110 -0.59 -1.36 51.26
N ARG A 111 -1.87 -1.77 51.32
CA ARG A 111 -2.23 -3.14 51.72
C ARG A 111 -1.64 -4.18 50.77
N VAL A 112 -1.77 -3.98 49.47
CA VAL A 112 -1.20 -4.90 48.47
C VAL A 112 0.32 -4.89 48.53
N GLY A 113 0.93 -3.71 48.64
CA GLY A 113 2.39 -3.56 48.77
C GLY A 113 2.96 -4.28 49.99
N ALA A 114 2.28 -4.22 51.14
CA ALA A 114 2.67 -4.94 52.35
C ALA A 114 2.56 -6.47 52.19
N ALA A 115 1.55 -6.96 51.47
CA ALA A 115 1.31 -8.38 51.24
C ALA A 115 2.25 -9.00 50.18
N LEU A 116 2.66 -8.22 49.19
CA LEU A 116 3.45 -8.68 48.03
C LEU A 116 4.92 -8.25 48.06
N GLY A 117 5.30 -7.32 48.93
CA GLY A 117 6.62 -6.71 48.97
C GLY A 117 7.79 -7.71 49.06
N GLY A 118 8.89 -7.38 48.38
CA GLY A 118 10.12 -8.19 48.35
C GLY A 118 10.75 -8.24 46.96
N ARG A 119 11.75 -9.12 46.75
CA ARG A 119 12.51 -9.21 45.47
C ARG A 119 11.68 -9.55 44.23
N SER A 120 10.46 -10.07 44.41
CA SER A 120 9.57 -10.52 43.34
C SER A 120 8.49 -9.51 42.94
N PHE A 121 8.34 -8.41 43.70
CA PHE A 121 7.38 -7.33 43.44
C PHE A 121 8.00 -6.00 43.88
N GLN A 122 8.35 -5.17 42.90
CA GLN A 122 8.95 -3.86 43.13
C GLN A 122 8.07 -2.78 42.51
N VAL A 123 7.61 -1.82 43.30
CA VAL A 123 6.94 -0.64 42.76
C VAL A 123 7.97 0.23 42.05
N LEU A 124 7.78 0.46 40.76
CA LEU A 124 8.62 1.33 39.94
C LEU A 124 8.07 2.76 39.88
N ARG A 125 6.74 2.90 39.86
CA ARG A 125 6.06 4.20 39.92
C ARG A 125 4.67 4.04 40.52
N ASP A 126 4.32 4.96 41.41
CA ASP A 126 2.98 5.10 41.97
C ASP A 126 2.19 6.20 41.25
N TYR A 127 0.92 5.95 40.94
CA TYR A 127 0.00 6.95 40.40
C TYR A 127 -0.95 7.39 41.52
N ASP A 128 -0.79 8.60 42.04
CA ASP A 128 -1.52 9.07 43.24
C ASP A 128 -3.01 9.31 42.98
N ALA A 129 -3.36 9.79 41.77
CA ALA A 129 -4.73 10.08 41.37
C ALA A 129 -5.48 8.88 40.76
N MET A 130 -4.87 7.68 40.73
CA MET A 130 -5.43 6.49 40.12
C MET A 130 -5.25 5.28 41.04
N PRO A 131 -6.16 4.30 41.04
CA PRO A 131 -5.98 3.04 41.74
C PRO A 131 -5.04 2.13 40.94
N MET A 132 -3.84 2.62 40.57
CA MET A 132 -2.90 1.90 39.72
C MET A 132 -1.45 2.09 40.15
N GLN A 133 -0.62 1.07 39.91
CA GLN A 133 0.83 1.13 40.07
C GLN A 133 1.55 0.52 38.87
N PHE A 134 2.70 1.09 38.53
CA PHE A 134 3.66 0.48 37.62
C PHE A 134 4.69 -0.30 38.44
N VAL A 135 4.77 -1.61 38.21
CA VAL A 135 5.53 -2.53 39.06
C VAL A 135 6.37 -3.48 38.22
N ARG A 136 7.48 -3.94 38.79
CA ARG A 136 8.33 -4.99 38.26
C ARG A 136 8.07 -6.28 39.01
N VAL A 137 7.77 -7.34 38.27
CA VAL A 137 7.71 -8.71 38.77
C VAL A 137 8.90 -9.50 38.26
N SER A 138 9.58 -10.21 39.17
CA SER A 138 10.85 -10.88 38.86
C SER A 138 10.71 -12.39 38.62
N SER A 139 9.51 -12.95 38.77
CA SER A 139 9.23 -14.36 38.54
C SER A 139 7.75 -14.61 38.26
N PHE A 140 7.46 -15.75 37.62
CA PHE A 140 6.08 -16.20 37.41
C PHE A 140 5.31 -16.37 38.73
N PHE A 141 5.98 -16.86 39.78
CA PHE A 141 5.38 -16.95 41.12
C PHE A 141 5.02 -15.56 41.70
N GLY A 142 5.83 -14.53 41.43
CA GLY A 142 5.50 -13.14 41.78
C GLY A 142 4.24 -12.66 41.06
N LEU A 143 4.12 -12.93 39.76
CA LEU A 143 2.93 -12.61 38.97
C LEU A 143 1.67 -13.35 39.48
N LEU A 144 1.78 -14.63 39.84
CA LEU A 144 0.66 -15.39 40.43
C LEU A 144 0.17 -14.77 41.74
N ARG A 145 1.08 -14.34 42.63
CA ARG A 145 0.69 -13.68 43.89
C ARG A 145 -0.05 -12.37 43.66
N VAL A 146 0.33 -11.62 42.62
CA VAL A 146 -0.41 -10.40 42.21
C VAL A 146 -1.83 -10.76 41.75
N LEU A 147 -1.97 -11.75 40.87
CA LEU A 147 -3.28 -12.16 40.34
C LEU A 147 -4.21 -12.74 41.43
N LEU A 148 -3.65 -13.45 42.41
CA LEU A 148 -4.41 -14.04 43.51
C LEU A 148 -4.83 -13.04 44.59
N HIS A 149 -4.25 -11.84 44.64
CA HIS A 149 -4.55 -10.88 45.70
C HIS A 149 -5.96 -10.29 45.55
N ALA A 150 -6.75 -10.28 46.62
CA ALA A 150 -8.16 -9.85 46.59
C ALA A 150 -8.34 -8.39 46.12
N ASP A 151 -7.49 -7.48 46.60
CA ASP A 151 -7.52 -6.06 46.25
C ASP A 151 -6.96 -5.73 44.84
N VAL A 152 -6.47 -6.72 44.09
CA VAL A 152 -6.04 -6.53 42.68
C VAL A 152 -7.22 -6.79 41.76
N LYS A 153 -7.58 -5.79 40.96
CA LYS A 153 -8.67 -5.82 39.99
C LYS A 153 -8.19 -6.35 38.63
N ALA A 154 -7.06 -5.85 38.13
CA ALA A 154 -6.52 -6.26 36.83
C ALA A 154 -4.99 -6.10 36.74
N VAL A 155 -4.37 -6.85 35.82
CA VAL A 155 -2.94 -6.76 35.47
C VAL A 155 -2.79 -6.57 33.96
N HIS A 156 -2.04 -5.55 33.57
CA HIS A 156 -1.83 -5.15 32.18
C HIS A 156 -0.33 -5.14 31.82
N PRO A 157 0.07 -5.48 30.58
CA PRO A 157 1.46 -5.34 30.15
C PRO A 157 1.85 -3.86 30.04
N ASN A 158 3.13 -3.53 30.32
CA ASN A 158 3.69 -2.22 29.99
C ASN A 158 4.09 -2.17 28.51
N ALA A 159 3.10 -1.98 27.63
CA ALA A 159 3.29 -1.98 26.19
C ALA A 159 3.97 -0.70 25.69
N LEU A 160 4.82 -0.83 24.67
CA LEU A 160 5.38 0.31 23.96
C LEU A 160 4.31 0.87 23.00
N HIS A 161 3.88 2.11 23.25
CA HIS A 161 3.04 2.87 22.33
C HIS A 161 3.92 3.82 21.51
N ARG A 162 3.76 3.85 20.19
CA ARG A 162 4.53 4.69 19.24
C ARG A 162 3.59 5.62 18.47
N PRO A 163 4.06 6.76 17.93
CA PRO A 163 3.30 7.57 16.98
C PRO A 163 3.26 6.90 15.59
N VAL A 164 2.11 6.42 15.12
CA VAL A 164 2.01 5.32 14.12
C VAL A 164 1.82 5.73 12.65
N LEU A 165 1.96 7.02 12.30
CA LEU A 165 2.36 7.37 10.92
C LEU A 165 3.85 7.06 10.68
N ALA A 166 4.64 6.84 11.74
CA ALA A 166 6.06 6.54 11.65
C ALA A 166 6.36 5.17 11.04
N GLU A 167 5.41 4.23 11.00
CA GLU A 167 5.58 2.91 10.39
C GLU A 167 4.91 2.83 9.00
N SER A 168 3.66 3.28 8.88
CA SER A 168 2.88 3.25 7.64
C SER A 168 3.42 4.17 6.53
N LEU A 169 3.88 5.38 6.85
CA LEU A 169 4.45 6.31 5.86
C LEU A 169 5.78 5.79 5.30
N PRO A 170 6.77 5.35 6.10
CA PRO A 170 7.97 4.70 5.55
C PRO A 170 7.69 3.43 4.77
N LEU A 171 6.69 2.62 5.17
CA LEU A 171 6.33 1.42 4.42
C LEU A 171 5.82 1.79 3.01
N SER A 172 5.14 2.93 2.88
CA SER A 172 4.71 3.52 1.60
C SER A 172 5.76 4.41 0.93
N ARG A 173 6.97 4.51 1.51
CA ARG A 173 8.10 5.38 1.09
C ARG A 173 7.79 6.87 1.03
N GLN A 174 6.82 7.31 1.80
CA GLN A 174 6.37 8.70 1.76
C GLN A 174 7.40 9.71 2.31
N PRO A 175 8.15 9.45 3.40
CA PRO A 175 9.12 10.44 3.90
C PRO A 175 10.24 10.72 2.90
N GLN A 176 10.67 9.71 2.13
CA GLN A 176 11.64 9.87 1.04
C GLN A 176 11.09 10.75 -0.09
N MET A 177 9.79 10.60 -0.38
CA MET A 177 9.07 11.40 -1.36
C MET A 177 8.96 12.87 -0.94
N ALA A 178 8.55 13.12 0.32
CA ALA A 178 8.49 14.46 0.88
C ALA A 178 9.89 15.10 0.96
N ALA A 179 10.93 14.35 1.33
CA ALA A 179 12.31 14.84 1.32
C ALA A 179 12.79 15.25 -0.09
N SER A 180 12.20 14.68 -1.14
CA SER A 180 12.46 15.04 -2.54
C SER A 180 11.66 16.26 -3.03
N GLY A 181 11.00 16.98 -2.13
CA GLY A 181 10.22 18.18 -2.45
C GLY A 181 8.84 17.89 -3.04
N MET A 182 8.39 16.64 -3.05
CA MET A 182 7.10 16.25 -3.64
C MET A 182 6.08 15.95 -2.54
N HIS A 183 5.27 16.96 -2.23
CA HIS A 183 4.33 16.93 -1.10
C HIS A 183 2.87 16.88 -1.53
N GLY A 184 2.56 16.89 -2.83
CA GLY A 184 1.18 17.03 -3.33
C GLY A 184 0.68 18.47 -3.39
N ALA A 185 1.60 19.45 -3.44
CA ALA A 185 1.23 20.86 -3.50
C ALA A 185 0.33 21.18 -4.70
N GLY A 186 -0.69 22.02 -4.48
CA GLY A 186 -1.62 22.46 -5.52
C GLY A 186 -2.72 21.46 -5.86
N THR A 187 -2.73 20.25 -5.30
CA THR A 187 -3.82 19.28 -5.48
C THR A 187 -4.77 19.28 -4.29
N THR A 188 -5.94 18.65 -4.44
CA THR A 188 -6.91 18.45 -3.36
C THR A 188 -7.47 17.03 -3.38
N VAL A 189 -7.66 16.45 -2.20
CA VAL A 189 -8.39 15.18 -2.04
C VAL A 189 -9.74 15.46 -1.38
N ALA A 190 -10.81 15.01 -2.02
CA ALA A 190 -12.13 14.99 -1.40
C ALA A 190 -12.25 13.76 -0.49
N VAL A 191 -12.65 13.93 0.77
CA VAL A 191 -12.86 12.85 1.74
C VAL A 191 -14.34 12.78 2.01
N LEU A 192 -15.01 11.76 1.48
CA LEU A 192 -16.44 11.50 1.67
C LEU A 192 -16.59 10.53 2.84
N ASP A 193 -16.90 11.05 4.03
CA ASP A 193 -16.80 10.33 5.31
C ASP A 193 -17.69 11.00 6.38
N THR A 194 -17.43 10.82 7.68
CA THR A 194 -18.20 11.36 8.82
C THR A 194 -17.92 12.83 9.17
N GLY A 195 -17.38 13.61 8.23
CA GLY A 195 -16.88 14.96 8.48
C GLY A 195 -15.38 15.03 8.82
N VAL A 196 -14.92 16.17 9.35
CA VAL A 196 -13.55 16.37 9.82
C VAL A 196 -13.47 17.41 10.95
N ASN A 197 -12.83 17.04 12.07
CA ASN A 197 -12.42 18.00 13.07
C ASN A 197 -11.15 18.76 12.62
N TYR A 198 -11.35 19.74 11.73
CA TYR A 198 -10.26 20.52 11.14
C TYR A 198 -9.51 21.42 12.14
N THR A 199 -10.01 21.60 13.37
CA THR A 199 -9.31 22.45 14.37
C THR A 199 -8.06 21.77 14.93
N LEU A 200 -7.91 20.46 14.71
CA LEU A 200 -6.78 19.70 15.18
C LEU A 200 -5.45 20.17 14.54
N PRO A 201 -4.32 20.09 15.28
CA PRO A 201 -3.01 20.51 14.77
C PRO A 201 -2.61 19.79 13.49
N ALA A 202 -3.08 18.55 13.30
CA ALA A 202 -2.87 17.78 12.09
C ALA A 202 -3.35 18.50 10.82
N PHE A 203 -4.27 19.46 10.90
CA PHE A 203 -4.77 20.17 9.72
C PHE A 203 -4.28 21.63 9.62
N GLY A 204 -3.33 22.03 10.47
CA GLY A 204 -2.82 23.40 10.52
C GLY A 204 -3.59 24.33 11.47
N LYS A 205 -4.29 23.77 12.47
CA LYS A 205 -5.09 24.49 13.48
C LYS A 205 -6.13 25.42 12.84
N CYS A 206 -6.95 24.86 11.97
CA CYS A 206 -7.95 25.64 11.25
C CYS A 206 -8.97 26.26 12.21
N THR A 207 -9.28 27.54 12.02
CA THR A 207 -10.39 28.23 12.71
C THR A 207 -11.67 28.17 11.90
N ALA A 208 -11.53 28.03 10.58
CA ALA A 208 -12.59 27.71 9.62
C ALA A 208 -11.93 27.05 8.39
N PRO A 209 -12.70 26.40 7.50
CA PRO A 209 -12.14 25.88 6.26
C PRO A 209 -11.39 26.98 5.47
N GLY A 210 -10.15 26.68 5.10
CA GLY A 210 -9.23 27.60 4.41
C GLY A 210 -8.67 28.73 5.28
N LYS A 211 -8.91 28.74 6.61
CA LYS A 211 -8.46 29.79 7.54
C LYS A 211 -7.74 29.24 8.77
N PRO A 212 -6.54 29.72 9.12
CA PRO A 212 -5.69 30.65 8.34
C PRO A 212 -5.22 30.02 7.01
N ALA A 213 -4.44 30.73 6.20
CA ALA A 213 -3.95 30.19 4.91
C ALA A 213 -3.16 28.87 5.04
N SER A 214 -2.61 28.57 6.23
CA SER A 214 -1.97 27.29 6.55
C SER A 214 -2.96 26.15 6.82
N CYS A 215 -4.26 26.43 6.85
CA CYS A 215 -5.31 25.43 7.03
C CYS A 215 -5.37 24.51 5.80
N ARG A 216 -5.20 23.21 6.05
CA ARG A 216 -5.19 22.21 4.98
C ARG A 216 -6.58 21.80 4.55
N VAL A 217 -7.57 21.92 5.42
CA VAL A 217 -8.98 21.66 5.09
C VAL A 217 -9.57 22.93 4.48
N ILE A 218 -9.75 22.96 3.16
CA ILE A 218 -10.21 24.14 2.43
C ILE A 218 -11.71 24.18 2.19
N ALA A 219 -12.38 23.05 2.38
CA ALA A 219 -13.82 22.91 2.37
C ALA A 219 -14.21 21.86 3.39
N ALA A 220 -15.29 22.13 4.11
CA ALA A 220 -16.00 21.17 4.95
C ALA A 220 -17.49 21.39 4.68
N VAL A 221 -18.16 20.40 4.10
CA VAL A 221 -19.57 20.48 3.73
C VAL A 221 -20.34 19.33 4.33
N ASP A 222 -21.58 19.59 4.72
CA ASP A 222 -22.47 18.64 5.37
C ASP A 222 -23.61 18.28 4.40
N ILE A 223 -23.67 17.01 3.99
CA ILE A 223 -24.62 16.50 2.97
C ILE A 223 -25.72 15.65 3.60
N ALA A 224 -25.40 14.77 4.55
CA ALA A 224 -26.36 13.77 5.05
C ALA A 224 -27.28 14.30 6.16
N ALA A 225 -26.74 14.98 7.16
CA ALA A 225 -27.53 15.58 8.24
C ALA A 225 -26.85 16.84 8.76
N ASN A 226 -27.47 18.01 8.57
CA ASN A 226 -26.98 19.29 9.05
C ASN A 226 -27.04 19.39 10.59
N ASP A 227 -26.14 18.68 11.26
CA ASP A 227 -25.99 18.64 12.71
C ASP A 227 -24.96 19.66 13.21
N ASN A 228 -24.24 20.31 12.28
CA ASN A 228 -23.17 21.30 12.51
C ASN A 228 -22.03 20.77 13.40
N LEU A 229 -21.92 19.46 13.57
CA LEU A 229 -20.76 18.86 14.18
C LEU A 229 -19.63 18.84 13.15
N LEU A 230 -18.40 19.06 13.63
CA LEU A 230 -17.24 18.99 12.73
C LEU A 230 -16.99 17.55 12.27
N ASP A 231 -17.15 16.60 13.18
CA ASP A 231 -17.14 15.15 12.94
C ASP A 231 -17.74 14.46 14.16
N ALA A 232 -18.89 13.80 14.00
CA ALA A 232 -19.63 13.19 15.10
C ALA A 232 -19.02 11.85 15.57
N HIS A 233 -18.17 11.21 14.75
CA HIS A 233 -17.66 9.85 14.99
C HIS A 233 -16.13 9.80 15.12
N GLY A 234 -15.40 10.68 14.43
CA GLY A 234 -13.94 10.73 14.39
C GLY A 234 -13.29 9.90 13.27
N HIS A 235 -14.08 9.11 12.53
CA HIS A 235 -13.53 8.27 11.45
C HIS A 235 -13.05 9.13 10.27
N GLY A 236 -13.87 10.08 9.82
CA GLY A 236 -13.48 11.04 8.78
C GLY A 236 -12.27 11.88 9.17
N THR A 237 -12.16 12.27 10.44
CA THR A 237 -10.98 12.94 10.99
C THR A 237 -9.71 12.10 10.86
N ASN A 238 -9.76 10.81 11.20
CA ASN A 238 -8.62 9.90 11.04
C ASN A 238 -8.26 9.72 9.55
N VAL A 239 -9.24 9.47 8.68
CA VAL A 239 -9.07 9.28 7.24
C VAL A 239 -8.45 10.52 6.59
N ALA A 240 -8.96 11.72 6.90
CA ALA A 240 -8.38 12.98 6.45
C ALA A 240 -6.95 13.17 6.97
N GLY A 241 -6.68 12.77 8.22
CA GLY A 241 -5.34 12.79 8.81
C GLY A 241 -4.33 11.93 8.05
N ILE A 242 -4.76 10.76 7.55
CA ILE A 242 -3.91 9.87 6.73
C ILE A 242 -3.57 10.53 5.41
N VAL A 243 -4.56 11.13 4.72
CA VAL A 243 -4.32 11.91 3.49
C VAL A 243 -3.30 13.03 3.76
N ALA A 244 -3.48 13.75 4.87
CA ALA A 244 -2.62 14.87 5.26
C ALA A 244 -1.19 14.42 5.63
N GLY A 245 -1.02 13.18 6.10
CA GLY A 245 0.29 12.56 6.32
C GLY A 245 0.93 12.11 5.02
N MET A 246 0.14 11.51 4.13
CA MET A 246 0.63 10.94 2.88
C MET A 246 1.01 12.03 1.85
N ALA A 247 0.22 13.10 1.78
CA ALA A 247 0.43 14.25 0.89
C ALA A 247 0.49 15.56 1.73
N PRO A 248 1.63 15.87 2.37
CA PRO A 248 1.72 16.96 3.33
C PRO A 248 1.37 18.35 2.80
N GLY A 249 1.54 18.57 1.50
CA GLY A 249 1.25 19.81 0.78
C GLY A 249 -0.07 19.80 0.03
N ALA A 250 -0.79 18.67 -0.03
CA ALA A 250 -2.13 18.63 -0.59
C ALA A 250 -3.15 19.28 0.35
N ARG A 251 -4.22 19.81 -0.24
CA ARG A 251 -5.38 20.32 0.50
C ARG A 251 -6.44 19.23 0.62
N ILE A 252 -7.37 19.40 1.55
CA ILE A 252 -8.44 18.45 1.84
C ILE A 252 -9.78 19.17 1.69
N ALA A 253 -10.72 18.53 1.00
CA ALA A 253 -12.12 18.89 1.01
C ALA A 253 -12.89 17.79 1.75
N SER A 254 -13.40 18.07 2.95
CA SER A 254 -14.23 17.14 3.69
C SER A 254 -15.69 17.28 3.26
N VAL A 255 -16.32 16.14 2.99
CA VAL A 255 -17.70 16.02 2.54
C VAL A 255 -18.37 15.02 3.48
N ASP A 256 -19.16 15.50 4.42
CA ASP A 256 -19.87 14.65 5.37
C ASP A 256 -21.07 13.99 4.70
N VAL A 257 -20.99 12.68 4.49
CA VAL A 257 -22.04 11.87 3.87
C VAL A 257 -22.66 10.88 4.85
N PHE A 258 -22.34 10.99 6.14
CA PHE A 258 -22.82 10.09 7.19
C PHE A 258 -23.80 10.80 8.14
N THR A 259 -24.68 10.00 8.73
CA THR A 259 -25.47 10.40 9.90
C THR A 259 -25.19 9.36 10.99
N GLY A 260 -24.32 9.71 11.94
CA GLY A 260 -23.75 8.72 12.86
C GLY A 260 -22.85 7.73 12.13
N ASP A 261 -23.16 6.43 12.25
CA ASP A 261 -22.33 5.35 11.70
C ASP A 261 -22.77 4.89 10.29
N GLU A 262 -23.81 5.52 9.72
CA GLU A 262 -24.42 5.09 8.47
C GLU A 262 -24.41 6.21 7.41
N ALA A 263 -24.23 5.82 6.14
CA ALA A 263 -24.34 6.70 4.99
C ALA A 263 -25.35 6.12 3.99
N LYS A 264 -26.29 6.95 3.52
CA LYS A 264 -27.22 6.54 2.46
C LYS A 264 -26.55 6.70 1.09
N SER A 265 -26.90 5.81 0.16
CA SER A 265 -26.42 5.94 -1.23
C SER A 265 -26.76 7.28 -1.87
N SER A 266 -27.90 7.91 -1.51
CA SER A 266 -28.28 9.26 -1.96
C SER A 266 -27.29 10.34 -1.53
N ASP A 267 -26.77 10.23 -0.30
CA ASP A 267 -25.91 11.24 0.31
C ASP A 267 -24.48 11.07 -0.21
N ILE A 268 -24.05 9.81 -0.39
CA ILE A 268 -22.81 9.47 -1.09
C ILE A 268 -22.83 10.01 -2.53
N LEU A 269 -23.92 9.80 -3.28
CA LEU A 269 -24.06 10.34 -4.65
C LEU A 269 -24.05 11.88 -4.65
N SER A 270 -24.69 12.51 -3.68
CA SER A 270 -24.68 13.97 -3.52
C SER A 270 -23.27 14.49 -3.20
N GLY A 271 -22.50 13.77 -2.38
CA GLY A 271 -21.10 14.08 -2.11
C GLY A 271 -20.20 13.91 -3.34
N ILE A 272 -20.40 12.86 -4.14
CA ILE A 272 -19.66 12.68 -5.41
C ILE A 272 -20.01 13.81 -6.38
N ASN A 273 -21.29 14.16 -6.51
CA ASN A 273 -21.74 15.29 -7.34
C ASN A 273 -21.11 16.61 -6.89
N TRP A 274 -21.06 16.87 -5.57
CA TRP A 274 -20.37 18.03 -5.02
C TRP A 274 -18.89 18.06 -5.41
N ALA A 275 -18.18 16.93 -5.27
CA ALA A 275 -16.77 16.84 -5.62
C ALA A 275 -16.52 17.12 -7.13
N ILE A 276 -17.39 16.63 -8.01
CA ILE A 276 -17.34 16.90 -9.45
C ILE A 276 -17.54 18.40 -9.73
N ASN A 277 -18.58 19.00 -9.15
CA ASN A 277 -18.90 20.41 -9.38
C ASN A 277 -17.83 21.37 -8.83
N ASN A 278 -17.09 20.95 -7.81
CA ASN A 278 -16.01 21.73 -7.20
C ASN A 278 -14.62 21.37 -7.73
N LYS A 279 -14.53 20.44 -8.69
CA LYS A 279 -13.27 19.96 -9.28
C LYS A 279 -12.37 21.11 -9.74
N ALA A 280 -12.91 22.02 -10.54
CA ALA A 280 -12.14 23.09 -11.16
C ALA A 280 -11.66 24.11 -10.11
N ALA A 281 -12.55 24.53 -9.21
CA ALA A 281 -12.26 25.53 -8.19
C ALA A 281 -11.25 25.03 -7.14
N LEU A 282 -11.34 23.76 -6.76
CA LEU A 282 -10.53 23.19 -5.69
C LEU A 282 -9.35 22.35 -6.21
N ASN A 283 -9.27 22.08 -7.50
CA ASN A 283 -8.33 21.10 -8.09
C ASN A 283 -8.38 19.74 -7.39
N ILE A 284 -9.57 19.17 -7.24
CA ILE A 284 -9.76 17.82 -6.66
C ILE A 284 -9.15 16.79 -7.62
N VAL A 285 -8.23 15.93 -7.19
CA VAL A 285 -7.60 14.93 -8.07
C VAL A 285 -7.98 13.49 -7.72
N ALA A 286 -8.43 13.28 -6.50
CA ALA A 286 -8.96 12.03 -6.01
C ALA A 286 -10.10 12.29 -5.04
N MET A 287 -11.02 11.33 -4.93
CA MET A 287 -12.00 11.26 -3.87
C MET A 287 -11.84 9.94 -3.12
N ASN A 288 -11.73 10.01 -1.81
CA ASN A 288 -11.62 8.86 -0.92
C ASN A 288 -13.01 8.51 -0.40
N LEU A 289 -13.40 7.24 -0.57
CA LEU A 289 -14.63 6.64 -0.06
C LEU A 289 -14.26 5.45 0.83
N SER A 290 -14.07 5.72 2.11
CA SER A 290 -13.71 4.73 3.14
C SER A 290 -14.95 4.06 3.74
N LEU A 291 -15.86 3.65 2.86
CA LEU A 291 -17.20 3.15 3.16
C LEU A 291 -17.54 1.93 2.30
N GLY A 292 -18.53 1.16 2.72
CA GLY A 292 -19.04 0.01 1.99
C GLY A 292 -20.18 -0.67 2.73
N ILE A 293 -20.72 -1.75 2.14
CA ILE A 293 -21.84 -2.49 2.71
C ILE A 293 -21.34 -3.81 3.26
N ALA A 294 -21.44 -3.98 4.59
CA ALA A 294 -21.06 -5.23 5.25
C ALA A 294 -21.85 -6.43 4.70
N GLY A 295 -21.20 -7.59 4.62
CA GLY A 295 -21.78 -8.83 4.14
C GLY A 295 -22.04 -8.94 2.64
N ARG A 296 -21.83 -7.88 1.84
CA ARG A 296 -21.97 -7.94 0.38
C ARG A 296 -20.64 -8.29 -0.29
N LYS A 297 -20.65 -9.36 -1.11
CA LYS A 297 -19.46 -9.87 -1.80
C LYS A 297 -19.65 -9.86 -3.32
N TYR A 298 -18.68 -9.28 -4.02
CA TYR A 298 -18.58 -9.29 -5.47
C TYR A 298 -17.22 -9.80 -5.92
N THR A 299 -17.20 -10.88 -6.69
CA THR A 299 -15.99 -11.51 -7.24
C THR A 299 -15.62 -10.96 -8.63
N ALA A 300 -16.51 -10.17 -9.24
CA ALA A 300 -16.34 -9.50 -10.51
C ALA A 300 -16.85 -8.06 -10.45
N SER A 301 -16.52 -7.26 -11.46
CA SER A 301 -17.02 -5.89 -11.60
C SER A 301 -18.55 -5.86 -11.60
N CYS A 302 -19.15 -4.90 -10.89
CA CYS A 302 -20.60 -4.78 -10.70
C CYS A 302 -21.17 -3.55 -11.43
N PRO A 303 -21.39 -3.59 -12.76
CA PRO A 303 -21.85 -2.41 -13.53
C PRO A 303 -23.23 -1.89 -13.10
N ALA A 304 -24.05 -2.71 -12.42
CA ALA A 304 -25.35 -2.29 -11.89
C ALA A 304 -25.29 -1.57 -10.52
N SER A 305 -24.09 -1.27 -10.00
CA SER A 305 -23.95 -0.53 -8.74
C SER A 305 -24.49 0.91 -8.85
N PHE A 306 -25.02 1.43 -7.75
CA PHE A 306 -25.40 2.84 -7.64
C PHE A 306 -24.24 3.80 -7.98
N ALA A 307 -23.00 3.36 -7.79
CA ALA A 307 -21.81 4.18 -8.00
C ALA A 307 -21.27 4.15 -9.43
N THR A 308 -21.72 3.25 -10.32
CA THR A 308 -21.12 3.06 -11.66
C THR A 308 -21.11 4.36 -12.48
N THR A 309 -22.27 4.99 -12.67
CA THR A 309 -22.37 6.24 -13.44
C THR A 309 -21.65 7.39 -12.74
N ALA A 310 -21.75 7.47 -11.41
CA ALA A 310 -21.11 8.52 -10.63
C ALA A 310 -19.57 8.46 -10.72
N PHE A 311 -18.99 7.26 -10.65
CA PHE A 311 -17.56 7.06 -10.82
C PHE A 311 -17.10 7.32 -12.26
N ALA A 312 -17.87 6.92 -13.26
CA ALA A 312 -17.58 7.26 -14.65
C ALA A 312 -17.53 8.79 -14.85
N ASN A 313 -18.52 9.52 -14.32
CA ASN A 313 -18.58 10.97 -14.40
C ASN A 313 -17.45 11.65 -13.61
N ALA A 314 -17.10 11.14 -12.42
CA ALA A 314 -15.97 11.64 -11.65
C ALA A 314 -14.65 11.46 -12.41
N ARG A 315 -14.44 10.31 -13.05
CA ARG A 315 -13.25 10.07 -13.88
C ARG A 315 -13.22 10.94 -15.13
N ALA A 316 -14.36 11.16 -15.79
CA ALA A 316 -14.47 12.09 -16.91
C ALA A 316 -14.11 13.54 -16.48
N ALA A 317 -14.44 13.91 -15.24
CA ALA A 317 -14.03 15.18 -14.64
C ALA A 317 -12.56 15.21 -14.16
N GLY A 318 -11.81 14.12 -14.29
CA GLY A 318 -10.41 14.06 -13.86
C GLY A 318 -10.21 13.74 -12.38
N ILE A 319 -11.19 13.11 -11.71
CA ILE A 319 -11.13 12.67 -10.31
C ILE A 319 -11.05 11.13 -10.26
N LEU A 320 -10.09 10.60 -9.51
CA LEU A 320 -10.01 9.15 -9.23
C LEU A 320 -10.85 8.76 -8.00
N PRO A 321 -11.85 7.85 -8.13
CA PRO A 321 -12.53 7.24 -6.99
C PRO A 321 -11.63 6.21 -6.31
N VAL A 322 -11.23 6.45 -5.07
CA VAL A 322 -10.43 5.53 -4.25
C VAL A 322 -11.31 4.96 -3.16
N VAL A 323 -11.51 3.64 -3.18
CA VAL A 323 -12.57 2.97 -2.42
C VAL A 323 -12.00 1.82 -1.60
N SER A 324 -12.40 1.74 -0.33
CA SER A 324 -12.07 0.62 0.56
C SER A 324 -12.68 -0.69 0.08
N ALA A 325 -11.91 -1.79 0.08
CA ALA A 325 -12.38 -3.08 -0.42
C ALA A 325 -13.47 -3.74 0.46
N GLY A 326 -13.56 -3.37 1.74
CA GLY A 326 -14.45 -3.97 2.74
C GLY A 326 -13.70 -4.81 3.78
N ASN A 327 -14.37 -5.12 4.90
CA ASN A 327 -13.74 -5.66 6.11
C ASN A 327 -14.34 -7.01 6.58
N ASP A 328 -14.98 -7.75 5.68
CA ASP A 328 -15.66 -9.02 5.98
C ASP A 328 -14.73 -10.26 5.90
N GLY A 329 -13.46 -10.05 5.53
CA GLY A 329 -12.48 -11.12 5.36
C GLY A 329 -12.63 -11.93 4.07
N PHE A 330 -13.36 -11.42 3.08
CA PHE A 330 -13.55 -12.12 1.80
C PHE A 330 -12.23 -12.23 1.03
N THR A 331 -11.79 -13.46 0.75
CA THR A 331 -10.50 -13.71 0.09
C THR A 331 -10.57 -13.64 -1.45
N ASP A 332 -11.77 -13.63 -2.01
CA ASP A 332 -12.07 -13.73 -3.44
C ASP A 332 -12.93 -12.59 -3.99
N GLY A 333 -13.30 -11.60 -3.19
CA GLY A 333 -14.16 -10.50 -3.61
C GLY A 333 -14.10 -9.25 -2.73
N VAL A 334 -14.73 -8.19 -3.22
CA VAL A 334 -14.82 -6.87 -2.57
C VAL A 334 -16.29 -6.48 -2.34
N SER A 335 -16.53 -5.46 -1.53
CA SER A 335 -17.87 -4.92 -1.27
C SER A 335 -18.30 -3.86 -2.30
N GLU A 336 -19.56 -3.46 -2.27
CA GLU A 336 -20.09 -2.28 -2.95
C GLU A 336 -19.82 -1.03 -2.07
N PRO A 337 -19.35 0.12 -2.62
CA PRO A 337 -19.19 0.45 -4.04
C PRO A 337 -17.84 0.08 -4.67
N ALA A 338 -16.93 -0.59 -3.94
CA ALA A 338 -15.62 -0.96 -4.50
C ALA A 338 -15.74 -1.87 -5.74
N CYS A 339 -16.78 -2.70 -5.84
CA CYS A 339 -17.00 -3.54 -7.01
C CYS A 339 -17.32 -2.73 -8.30
N ALA A 340 -17.74 -1.47 -8.20
CA ALA A 340 -18.20 -0.69 -9.35
C ALA A 340 -17.07 -0.42 -10.35
N PRO A 341 -17.34 -0.40 -11.67
CA PRO A 341 -16.38 0.08 -12.65
C PRO A 341 -15.86 1.49 -12.30
N GLY A 342 -14.59 1.75 -12.58
CA GLY A 342 -13.97 3.05 -12.28
C GLY A 342 -13.36 3.20 -10.88
N ALA A 343 -13.65 2.30 -9.93
CA ALA A 343 -13.04 2.32 -8.61
C ALA A 343 -11.56 1.89 -8.61
N VAL A 344 -10.73 2.60 -7.86
CA VAL A 344 -9.41 2.15 -7.37
C VAL A 344 -9.64 1.45 -6.03
N ARG A 345 -9.52 0.13 -6.00
CA ARG A 345 -9.95 -0.73 -4.88
C ARG A 345 -8.78 -1.05 -3.97
N VAL A 346 -8.89 -0.68 -2.70
CA VAL A 346 -7.75 -0.72 -1.76
C VAL A 346 -8.01 -1.70 -0.62
N GLY A 347 -7.11 -2.67 -0.47
CA GLY A 347 -7.09 -3.65 0.63
C GLY A 347 -6.05 -3.28 1.68
N ALA A 348 -6.11 -3.94 2.84
CA ALA A 348 -5.31 -3.58 4.01
C ALA A 348 -4.17 -4.57 4.29
N VAL A 349 -2.99 -4.03 4.59
CA VAL A 349 -1.88 -4.75 5.21
C VAL A 349 -1.57 -4.17 6.59
N TYR A 350 -0.90 -4.96 7.44
CA TYR A 350 -0.21 -4.44 8.62
C TYR A 350 1.03 -3.63 8.21
N ASP A 351 1.36 -2.60 8.99
CA ASP A 351 2.57 -1.81 8.82
C ASP A 351 3.71 -2.23 9.75
N ALA A 352 3.40 -3.01 10.78
CA ALA A 352 4.35 -3.43 11.81
C ALA A 352 4.04 -4.84 12.34
N TYR A 353 5.00 -5.38 13.09
CA TYR A 353 4.77 -6.52 13.97
C TYR A 353 4.13 -6.01 15.27
N MET A 354 2.94 -6.52 15.58
CA MET A 354 2.13 -6.17 16.75
C MET A 354 1.69 -7.39 17.58
N GLY A 355 2.25 -8.57 17.29
CA GLY A 355 1.78 -9.84 17.87
C GLY A 355 0.49 -10.32 17.25
N ALA A 356 -0.25 -11.18 17.96
CA ALA A 356 -1.55 -11.67 17.51
C ALA A 356 -2.62 -10.57 17.56
N LYS A 357 -3.54 -10.56 16.60
CA LYS A 357 -4.66 -9.63 16.53
C LYS A 357 -5.96 -10.39 16.31
N SER A 358 -6.95 -10.10 17.14
CA SER A 358 -8.31 -10.62 16.99
C SER A 358 -9.21 -9.49 16.54
N TRP A 359 -9.97 -9.75 15.49
CA TRP A 359 -10.95 -8.86 14.89
C TRP A 359 -12.32 -9.52 15.00
N GLY A 360 -13.40 -8.73 14.93
CA GLY A 360 -14.75 -9.27 15.06
C GLY A 360 -15.08 -10.42 14.08
N VAL A 361 -14.41 -10.45 12.92
CA VAL A 361 -14.64 -11.45 11.85
C VAL A 361 -13.54 -12.51 11.71
N CYS A 362 -12.37 -12.32 12.32
CA CYS A 362 -11.22 -13.20 12.09
C CYS A 362 -10.11 -13.00 13.14
N THR A 363 -9.10 -13.87 13.15
CA THR A 363 -7.91 -13.69 14.00
C THR A 363 -6.64 -13.95 13.20
N ASP A 364 -5.68 -13.05 13.33
CA ASP A 364 -4.31 -13.22 12.86
C ASP A 364 -3.44 -13.65 14.03
N ALA A 365 -2.89 -14.86 13.98
CA ALA A 365 -2.00 -15.40 15.02
C ALA A 365 -0.69 -14.61 15.17
N SER A 366 -0.31 -13.83 14.17
CA SER A 366 0.84 -12.94 14.16
C SER A 366 0.63 -11.87 13.09
N THR A 367 1.25 -10.72 13.26
CA THR A 367 1.20 -9.59 12.33
C THR A 367 2.62 -9.27 11.86
N ALA A 368 2.76 -8.70 10.67
CA ALA A 368 4.06 -8.29 10.14
C ALA A 368 3.84 -7.23 9.06
N PRO A 369 4.80 -6.31 8.83
CA PRO A 369 4.74 -5.42 7.68
C PRO A 369 4.46 -6.21 6.40
N ASP A 370 3.60 -5.66 5.54
CA ASP A 370 3.19 -6.28 4.28
C ASP A 370 2.37 -7.58 4.43
N ARG A 371 1.97 -7.99 5.63
CA ARG A 371 0.99 -9.08 5.77
C ARG A 371 -0.42 -8.52 5.56
N VAL A 372 -1.17 -9.11 4.63
CA VAL A 372 -2.60 -8.78 4.43
C VAL A 372 -3.38 -9.08 5.71
N THR A 373 -4.18 -8.13 6.17
CA THR A 373 -4.97 -8.30 7.40
C THR A 373 -6.08 -9.31 7.15
N CYS A 374 -6.39 -10.17 8.13
CA CYS A 374 -7.39 -11.21 7.91
C CYS A 374 -8.81 -10.66 7.68
N PHE A 375 -9.09 -9.42 8.08
CA PHE A 375 -10.38 -8.76 7.83
C PHE A 375 -10.45 -8.17 6.42
N SER A 376 -9.33 -7.91 5.75
CA SER A 376 -9.36 -7.25 4.43
C SER A 376 -10.10 -8.13 3.44
N ASN A 377 -11.10 -7.56 2.78
CA ASN A 377 -11.60 -8.11 1.53
C ASN A 377 -10.49 -8.06 0.45
N GLY A 378 -10.53 -8.97 -0.52
CA GLY A 378 -9.43 -9.25 -1.43
C GLY A 378 -9.89 -9.79 -2.79
N GLY A 379 -9.08 -10.67 -3.38
CA GLY A 379 -9.39 -11.29 -4.67
C GLY A 379 -8.83 -10.55 -5.89
N ASN A 380 -9.14 -11.11 -7.06
CA ASN A 380 -8.61 -10.63 -8.35
C ASN A 380 -9.07 -9.20 -8.69
N LEU A 381 -10.25 -8.79 -8.20
CA LEU A 381 -10.80 -7.47 -8.46
C LEU A 381 -10.01 -6.35 -7.75
N LEU A 382 -9.29 -6.66 -6.67
CA LEU A 382 -8.53 -5.67 -5.90
C LEU A 382 -7.48 -4.96 -6.78
N THR A 383 -7.35 -3.64 -6.65
CA THR A 383 -6.37 -2.88 -7.43
C THR A 383 -4.99 -2.96 -6.77
N LEU A 384 -4.92 -2.64 -5.49
CA LEU A 384 -3.68 -2.58 -4.72
C LEU A 384 -3.94 -2.66 -3.20
N LEU A 385 -2.85 -2.74 -2.45
CA LEU A 385 -2.82 -2.80 -0.99
C LEU A 385 -2.20 -1.53 -0.40
N ALA A 386 -2.58 -1.18 0.82
CA ALA A 386 -1.94 -0.13 1.61
C ALA A 386 -2.06 -0.42 3.12
N PRO A 387 -1.26 0.23 3.98
CA PRO A 387 -1.38 0.10 5.43
C PRO A 387 -2.79 0.40 5.94
N GLY A 388 -3.38 -0.48 6.74
CA GLY A 388 -4.76 -0.33 7.20
C GLY A 388 -5.07 -0.88 8.60
N SER A 389 -4.09 -1.26 9.41
CA SER A 389 -4.33 -1.73 10.78
C SER A 389 -3.58 -0.86 11.79
N SER A 390 -4.25 -0.50 12.89
CA SER A 390 -3.73 0.38 13.95
C SER A 390 -3.10 1.66 13.41
N ILE A 391 -3.79 2.31 12.48
CA ILE A 391 -3.31 3.53 11.83
C ILE A 391 -3.71 4.74 12.68
N ALA A 392 -2.72 5.30 13.39
CA ALA A 392 -2.88 6.51 14.18
C ALA A 392 -2.67 7.77 13.33
N ALA A 393 -3.72 8.56 13.14
CA ALA A 393 -3.69 9.82 12.39
C ALA A 393 -4.62 10.86 13.03
N ALA A 394 -4.20 12.13 13.01
CA ALA A 394 -4.91 13.24 13.66
C ALA A 394 -5.25 13.00 15.15
N GLY A 395 -4.46 12.20 15.86
CA GLY A 395 -4.68 11.87 17.28
C GLY A 395 -5.69 10.76 17.54
N LEU A 396 -6.20 10.11 16.49
CA LEU A 396 -7.14 8.99 16.55
C LEU A 396 -6.51 7.75 15.92
N GLU A 397 -6.88 6.55 16.37
CA GLU A 397 -6.39 5.28 15.81
C GLU A 397 -7.58 4.41 15.37
N PHE A 398 -7.52 3.91 14.12
CA PHE A 398 -8.52 3.00 13.56
C PHE A 398 -7.85 1.87 12.76
N SER A 399 -8.63 0.83 12.47
CA SER A 399 -8.21 -0.31 11.65
C SER A 399 -9.31 -0.68 10.65
N GLY A 400 -8.93 -0.85 9.39
CA GLY A 400 -9.82 -1.18 8.30
C GLY A 400 -9.19 -0.93 6.94
N THR A 401 -9.81 -1.48 5.89
CA THR A 401 -9.55 -1.03 4.50
C THR A 401 -9.89 0.45 4.32
N SER A 402 -10.73 1.00 5.20
CA SER A 402 -11.01 2.42 5.37
C SER A 402 -9.78 3.27 5.71
N GLN A 403 -8.76 2.71 6.38
CA GLN A 403 -7.48 3.39 6.64
C GLN A 403 -6.46 3.15 5.51
N ALA A 404 -6.63 2.07 4.73
CA ALA A 404 -5.79 1.80 3.57
C ALA A 404 -6.10 2.72 2.38
N ALA A 405 -7.39 2.94 2.08
CA ALA A 405 -7.83 3.82 0.98
C ALA A 405 -7.21 5.24 1.00
N PRO A 406 -7.16 5.98 2.12
CA PRO A 406 -6.62 7.34 2.13
C PRO A 406 -5.11 7.42 1.90
N HIS A 407 -4.34 6.35 2.18
CA HIS A 407 -2.94 6.28 1.76
C HIS A 407 -2.81 6.34 0.22
N VAL A 408 -3.69 5.63 -0.50
CA VAL A 408 -3.69 5.64 -1.97
C VAL A 408 -4.21 6.97 -2.51
N ALA A 409 -5.26 7.54 -1.91
CA ALA A 409 -5.76 8.85 -2.31
C ALA A 409 -4.71 9.96 -2.13
N GLY A 410 -3.99 9.95 -1.01
CA GLY A 410 -2.84 10.82 -0.78
C GLY A 410 -1.72 10.57 -1.78
N ALA A 411 -1.40 9.32 -2.10
CA ALA A 411 -0.38 8.99 -3.10
C ALA A 411 -0.73 9.57 -4.49
N ILE A 412 -2.00 9.47 -4.90
CA ILE A 412 -2.51 10.08 -6.14
C ILE A 412 -2.36 11.61 -6.09
N ALA A 413 -2.65 12.23 -4.95
CA ALA A 413 -2.49 13.67 -4.78
C ALA A 413 -1.05 14.15 -4.94
N VAL A 414 -0.09 13.34 -4.45
CA VAL A 414 1.34 13.56 -4.68
C VAL A 414 1.68 13.40 -6.16
N LEU A 415 1.31 12.29 -6.79
CA LEU A 415 1.64 12.00 -8.18
C LEU A 415 1.08 13.04 -9.16
N ARG A 416 -0.13 13.55 -8.91
CA ARG A 416 -0.80 14.53 -9.77
C ARG A 416 -0.41 15.98 -9.46
N SER A 417 0.53 16.22 -8.54
CA SER A 417 1.09 17.55 -8.30
C SER A 417 2.07 17.97 -9.38
N SER A 418 2.26 19.28 -9.55
CA SER A 418 2.98 19.86 -10.69
C SER A 418 4.45 19.43 -10.81
N ASN A 419 5.07 18.96 -9.73
CA ASN A 419 6.46 18.54 -9.68
C ASN A 419 6.66 17.01 -9.65
N ALA A 420 5.60 16.23 -9.89
CA ALA A 420 5.64 14.77 -9.98
C ALA A 420 5.28 14.31 -11.41
N ALA A 421 4.09 13.74 -11.61
CA ALA A 421 3.58 13.26 -12.89
C ALA A 421 2.21 13.90 -13.22
N PRO A 422 2.10 15.25 -13.27
CA PRO A 422 0.82 15.95 -13.39
C PRO A 422 0.09 15.70 -14.72
N ASN A 423 0.82 15.28 -15.76
CA ASN A 423 0.31 15.03 -17.10
C ASN A 423 -0.16 13.59 -17.32
N ASP A 424 0.04 12.69 -16.35
CA ASP A 424 -0.47 11.32 -16.45
C ASP A 424 -2.01 11.37 -16.57
N THR A 425 -2.54 10.58 -17.52
CA THR A 425 -3.96 10.24 -17.52
C THR A 425 -4.33 9.56 -16.19
N LEU A 426 -5.63 9.50 -15.88
CA LEU A 426 -6.06 8.82 -14.66
C LEU A 426 -5.62 7.34 -14.65
N ASP A 427 -5.70 6.67 -15.80
CA ASP A 427 -5.24 5.28 -15.93
C ASP A 427 -3.73 5.14 -15.81
N GLN A 428 -2.94 6.07 -16.37
CA GLN A 428 -1.49 6.09 -16.18
C GLN A 428 -1.11 6.29 -14.72
N THR A 429 -1.83 7.15 -13.99
CA THR A 429 -1.63 7.37 -12.55
C THR A 429 -1.87 6.07 -11.77
N VAL A 430 -2.95 5.34 -12.09
CA VAL A 430 -3.26 4.05 -11.44
C VAL A 430 -2.25 2.97 -11.84
N ALA A 431 -1.91 2.88 -13.13
CA ALA A 431 -0.95 1.92 -13.65
C ALA A 431 0.42 2.08 -13.00
N ARG A 432 0.86 3.31 -12.78
CA ARG A 432 2.08 3.65 -12.04
C ARG A 432 2.07 3.05 -10.64
N LEU A 433 1.02 3.29 -9.87
CA LEU A 433 0.88 2.74 -8.50
C LEU A 433 0.85 1.20 -8.47
N VAL A 434 0.23 0.58 -9.48
CA VAL A 434 0.14 -0.89 -9.59
C VAL A 434 1.46 -1.51 -10.03
N ALA A 435 2.13 -0.92 -11.02
CA ALA A 435 3.37 -1.45 -11.59
C ALA A 435 4.57 -1.27 -10.66
N SER A 436 4.58 -0.20 -9.86
CA SER A 436 5.71 0.13 -8.99
C SER A 436 5.56 -0.37 -7.56
N GLY A 437 4.37 -0.79 -7.15
CA GLY A 437 4.11 -1.19 -5.78
C GLY A 437 4.84 -2.48 -5.39
N LYS A 438 5.18 -2.62 -4.11
CA LYS A 438 5.85 -3.81 -3.58
C LYS A 438 4.90 -5.02 -3.70
N PRO A 439 5.30 -6.12 -4.36
CA PRO A 439 4.51 -7.34 -4.39
C PRO A 439 4.21 -7.89 -2.99
N VAL A 440 2.94 -8.15 -2.70
CA VAL A 440 2.48 -8.78 -1.46
C VAL A 440 1.53 -9.91 -1.79
N ILE A 441 1.77 -11.09 -1.20
CA ILE A 441 0.92 -12.26 -1.35
C ILE A 441 -0.06 -12.31 -0.18
N ASP A 442 -1.35 -12.37 -0.47
CA ASP A 442 -2.36 -12.72 0.51
C ASP A 442 -2.27 -14.23 0.81
N ALA A 443 -1.73 -14.59 1.97
CA ALA A 443 -1.56 -15.99 2.37
C ALA A 443 -2.88 -16.78 2.44
N ARG A 444 -4.03 -16.09 2.54
CA ARG A 444 -5.36 -16.73 2.60
C ARG A 444 -5.85 -17.20 1.23
N SER A 445 -5.42 -16.55 0.14
CA SER A 445 -5.89 -16.82 -1.22
C SER A 445 -4.78 -17.21 -2.21
N GLY A 446 -3.52 -16.92 -1.88
CA GLY A 446 -2.39 -17.02 -2.80
C GLY A 446 -2.32 -15.89 -3.84
N ILE A 447 -3.25 -14.93 -3.80
CA ILE A 447 -3.30 -13.82 -4.77
C ILE A 447 -2.27 -12.77 -4.39
N GLN A 448 -1.46 -12.37 -5.38
CA GLN A 448 -0.49 -11.29 -5.23
C GLN A 448 -1.08 -9.96 -5.68
N LYS A 449 -0.92 -8.91 -4.87
CA LYS A 449 -1.27 -7.53 -5.21
C LYS A 449 -0.15 -6.58 -4.80
N PRO A 450 0.05 -5.48 -5.53
CA PRO A 450 1.08 -4.51 -5.19
C PRO A 450 0.63 -3.69 -3.97
N ARG A 451 1.53 -3.43 -3.03
CA ARG A 451 1.36 -2.44 -1.97
C ARG A 451 1.97 -1.10 -2.40
N VAL A 452 1.24 -0.01 -2.22
CA VAL A 452 1.60 1.34 -2.72
C VAL A 452 3.00 1.84 -2.33
N ASP A 453 3.91 2.03 -3.28
CA ASP A 453 5.24 2.60 -3.04
C ASP A 453 5.41 3.91 -3.81
N LEU A 454 5.42 5.04 -3.09
CA LEU A 454 5.47 6.38 -3.71
C LEU A 454 6.78 6.66 -4.45
N THR A 455 7.91 6.18 -3.93
CA THR A 455 9.20 6.43 -4.56
C THR A 455 9.37 5.65 -5.86
N ALA A 456 8.96 4.38 -5.86
CA ALA A 456 8.97 3.57 -7.07
C ALA A 456 7.97 4.12 -8.10
N ALA A 457 6.84 4.68 -7.63
CA ALA A 457 5.85 5.29 -8.49
C ALA A 457 6.41 6.50 -9.25
N LEU A 458 7.43 7.20 -8.78
CA LEU A 458 7.98 8.37 -9.48
C LEU A 458 8.86 8.07 -10.70
N ALA A 459 9.35 6.84 -10.86
CA ALA A 459 10.18 6.50 -12.01
C ALA A 459 9.43 6.86 -13.32
N PRO A 460 10.08 7.48 -14.32
CA PRO A 460 9.43 7.79 -15.59
C PRO A 460 8.72 6.55 -16.13
N LEU A 461 7.41 6.66 -16.43
CA LEU A 461 6.66 5.57 -17.03
C LEU A 461 7.24 5.33 -18.42
N VAL A 462 8.13 4.35 -18.54
CA VAL A 462 7.96 3.42 -19.65
C VAL A 462 7.19 2.26 -19.03
N PRO A 463 5.86 2.20 -19.21
CA PRO A 463 5.06 1.25 -18.46
C PRO A 463 5.56 -0.16 -18.74
N SER A 464 5.70 -0.97 -17.69
CA SER A 464 5.83 -2.42 -17.77
C SER A 464 4.54 -3.00 -18.36
N SER A 465 4.36 -2.79 -19.65
CA SER A 465 3.24 -3.16 -20.49
C SER A 465 3.79 -3.69 -21.81
N TRP A 466 3.00 -4.49 -22.52
CA TRP A 466 3.43 -4.96 -23.83
C TRP A 466 3.64 -3.81 -24.83
N HIS A 467 2.86 -2.75 -24.76
CA HIS A 467 3.09 -1.52 -25.54
C HIS A 467 4.41 -0.85 -25.16
N GLY A 468 4.69 -0.65 -23.87
CA GLY A 468 5.92 0.00 -23.41
C GLY A 468 7.20 -0.75 -23.79
N VAL A 469 7.19 -2.09 -23.67
CA VAL A 469 8.36 -2.88 -24.10
C VAL A 469 8.49 -2.92 -25.63
N VAL A 470 7.39 -2.89 -26.38
CA VAL A 470 7.44 -2.78 -27.85
C VAL A 470 7.99 -1.43 -28.27
N GLU A 471 7.60 -0.34 -27.62
CA GLU A 471 8.16 1.00 -27.87
C GLU A 471 9.68 1.01 -27.63
N GLN A 472 10.14 0.35 -26.55
CA GLN A 472 11.57 0.13 -26.29
C GLN A 472 12.26 -0.66 -27.42
N LEU A 473 11.62 -1.69 -27.98
CA LEU A 473 12.17 -2.44 -29.12
C LEU A 473 12.24 -1.57 -30.38
N TYR A 474 11.22 -0.76 -30.69
CA TYR A 474 11.28 0.18 -31.82
C TYR A 474 12.44 1.18 -31.66
N VAL A 475 12.63 1.75 -30.46
CA VAL A 475 13.75 2.65 -30.17
C VAL A 475 15.08 1.91 -30.30
N ALA A 476 15.23 0.72 -29.72
CA ALA A 476 16.50 0.03 -29.68
C ALA A 476 16.95 -0.52 -31.04
N TYR A 477 16.03 -1.13 -31.78
CA TYR A 477 16.35 -1.74 -33.08
C TYR A 477 16.31 -0.72 -34.21
N LEU A 478 15.32 0.19 -34.22
CA LEU A 478 15.02 1.03 -35.38
C LEU A 478 15.29 2.51 -35.14
N GLY A 479 15.59 2.92 -33.89
CA GLY A 479 15.94 4.30 -33.54
C GLY A 479 14.78 5.29 -33.63
N ARG A 480 13.53 4.82 -33.76
CA ARG A 480 12.34 5.63 -34.01
C ARG A 480 11.17 5.22 -33.10
N PRO A 481 10.12 6.06 -32.99
CA PRO A 481 8.85 5.65 -32.40
C PRO A 481 8.15 4.56 -33.19
N ALA A 482 7.32 3.78 -32.51
CA ALA A 482 6.42 2.83 -33.15
C ALA A 482 5.35 3.56 -33.97
N ASP A 483 4.88 2.94 -35.05
CA ASP A 483 3.61 3.31 -35.65
C ASP A 483 2.45 2.68 -34.86
N PRO A 484 1.25 3.30 -34.77
CA PRO A 484 0.16 2.78 -33.94
C PRO A 484 -0.26 1.34 -34.27
N ALA A 485 -0.22 0.96 -35.55
CA ALA A 485 -0.58 -0.38 -35.99
C ALA A 485 0.46 -1.43 -35.54
N GLY A 486 1.74 -1.15 -35.78
CA GLY A 486 2.85 -2.00 -35.36
C GLY A 486 2.95 -2.13 -33.85
N LEU A 487 2.77 -1.03 -33.10
CA LEU A 487 2.73 -1.04 -31.64
C LEU A 487 1.67 -2.04 -31.12
N ASN A 488 0.45 -1.94 -31.65
CA ASN A 488 -0.66 -2.82 -31.27
C ASN A 488 -0.44 -4.28 -31.70
N PHE A 489 0.09 -4.49 -32.90
CA PHE A 489 0.37 -5.83 -33.45
C PHE A 489 1.37 -6.59 -32.57
N TRP A 490 2.53 -5.99 -32.30
CA TRP A 490 3.57 -6.64 -31.50
C TRP A 490 3.17 -6.77 -30.03
N ALA A 491 2.46 -5.79 -29.48
CA ALA A 491 1.96 -5.89 -28.11
C ALA A 491 0.91 -7.01 -27.96
N ALA A 492 0.06 -7.21 -28.97
CA ALA A 492 -0.88 -8.33 -29.01
C ALA A 492 -0.15 -9.69 -29.12
N ALA A 493 0.90 -9.78 -29.94
CA ALA A 493 1.71 -10.99 -30.05
C ALA A 493 2.37 -11.35 -28.70
N LEU A 494 3.06 -10.40 -28.07
CA LEU A 494 3.70 -10.62 -26.76
C LEU A 494 2.70 -11.02 -25.69
N ARG A 495 1.51 -10.39 -25.67
CA ARG A 495 0.42 -10.75 -24.77
C ARG A 495 -0.08 -12.18 -25.00
N ALA A 496 -0.30 -12.58 -26.25
CA ALA A 496 -0.72 -13.94 -26.59
C ALA A 496 0.31 -14.99 -26.18
N GLY A 497 1.60 -14.65 -26.23
CA GLY A 497 2.71 -15.49 -25.78
C GLY A 497 3.01 -15.46 -24.28
N ASN A 498 2.17 -14.80 -23.48
CA ASN A 498 2.41 -14.55 -22.04
C ASN A 498 3.84 -14.02 -21.78
N ALA A 499 4.33 -13.16 -22.68
CA ALA A 499 5.66 -12.62 -22.60
C ALA A 499 5.77 -11.59 -21.47
N PRO A 500 6.97 -11.42 -20.87
CA PRO A 500 7.20 -10.37 -19.89
C PRO A 500 6.96 -8.97 -20.46
N THR A 501 6.51 -8.06 -19.60
CA THR A 501 6.15 -6.69 -19.99
C THR A 501 7.28 -5.66 -19.76
N ALA A 502 8.49 -6.12 -19.44
CA ALA A 502 9.66 -5.27 -19.22
C ALA A 502 10.89 -5.86 -19.94
N ALA A 503 11.80 -5.01 -20.40
CA ALA A 503 12.96 -5.40 -21.20
C ALA A 503 13.87 -6.44 -20.51
N THR A 504 14.13 -6.32 -19.21
CA THR A 504 15.00 -7.26 -18.48
C THR A 504 14.46 -8.68 -18.45
N PRO A 505 13.22 -8.94 -17.96
CA PRO A 505 12.66 -10.28 -18.03
C PRO A 505 12.36 -10.71 -19.48
N LEU A 506 12.09 -9.79 -20.42
CA LEU A 506 11.97 -10.12 -21.84
C LEU A 506 13.29 -10.69 -22.40
N HIS A 507 14.43 -10.07 -22.07
CA HIS A 507 15.75 -10.56 -22.43
C HIS A 507 16.01 -11.96 -21.87
N ALA A 508 15.68 -12.20 -20.59
CA ALA A 508 15.80 -13.53 -19.98
C ALA A 508 14.89 -14.58 -20.67
N ALA A 509 13.72 -14.16 -21.15
CA ALA A 509 12.76 -15.01 -21.84
C ALA A 509 13.13 -15.29 -23.30
N TYR A 510 14.11 -14.61 -23.89
CA TYR A 510 14.46 -14.77 -25.31
C TYR A 510 14.84 -16.21 -25.68
N GLY A 511 15.54 -16.92 -24.78
CA GLY A 511 15.93 -18.31 -25.00
C GLY A 511 14.85 -19.35 -24.69
N THR A 512 13.79 -18.97 -23.96
CA THR A 512 12.83 -19.92 -23.38
C THR A 512 11.38 -19.69 -23.82
N ASN A 513 11.04 -18.52 -24.35
CA ASN A 513 9.73 -18.18 -24.87
C ASN A 513 9.80 -17.95 -26.38
N ALA A 514 9.20 -18.86 -27.15
CA ALA A 514 9.23 -18.83 -28.62
C ALA A 514 8.61 -17.56 -29.21
N VAL A 515 7.58 -16.98 -28.57
CA VAL A 515 6.96 -15.74 -29.01
C VAL A 515 7.92 -14.57 -28.80
N VAL A 516 8.56 -14.49 -27.62
CA VAL A 516 9.58 -13.47 -27.37
C VAL A 516 10.69 -13.56 -28.41
N LYS A 517 11.20 -14.77 -28.67
CA LYS A 517 12.22 -15.00 -29.70
C LYS A 517 11.75 -14.51 -31.07
N SER A 518 10.54 -14.91 -31.49
CA SER A 518 9.97 -14.51 -32.78
C SER A 518 9.80 -13.00 -32.92
N VAL A 519 9.38 -12.30 -31.87
CA VAL A 519 9.22 -10.84 -31.90
C VAL A 519 10.58 -10.17 -32.01
N VAL A 520 11.54 -10.55 -31.17
CA VAL A 520 12.90 -10.00 -31.18
C VAL A 520 13.61 -10.23 -32.52
N ASP A 521 13.52 -11.46 -33.06
CA ASP A 521 14.08 -11.79 -34.37
C ASP A 521 13.34 -11.06 -35.50
N GLY A 522 12.03 -10.83 -35.35
CA GLY A 522 11.22 -10.06 -36.29
C GLY A 522 11.72 -8.61 -36.43
N PHE A 523 12.03 -7.94 -35.32
CA PHE A 523 12.65 -6.62 -35.35
C PHE A 523 14.04 -6.66 -35.99
N ALA A 524 14.90 -7.59 -35.56
CA ALA A 524 16.27 -7.72 -36.03
C ALA A 524 16.38 -7.99 -37.54
N ASN A 525 15.47 -8.82 -38.07
CA ASN A 525 15.46 -9.25 -39.47
C ASN A 525 14.51 -8.43 -40.36
N SER A 526 13.88 -7.39 -39.81
CA SER A 526 12.99 -6.51 -40.59
C SER A 526 13.76 -5.82 -41.73
N ALA A 527 13.06 -5.51 -42.83
CA ALA A 527 13.64 -4.76 -43.95
C ALA A 527 14.22 -3.41 -43.51
N GLU A 528 13.60 -2.77 -42.52
CA GLU A 528 14.08 -1.52 -41.94
C GLU A 528 15.38 -1.70 -41.15
N SER A 529 15.49 -2.75 -40.33
CA SER A 529 16.73 -3.12 -39.64
C SER A 529 17.85 -3.44 -40.63
N ALA A 530 17.55 -4.21 -41.69
CA ALA A 530 18.52 -4.51 -42.74
C ALA A 530 19.03 -3.25 -43.48
N ALA A 531 18.17 -2.24 -43.66
CA ALA A 531 18.57 -0.96 -44.24
C ALA A 531 19.41 -0.10 -43.28
N LEU A 532 19.17 -0.18 -41.97
CA LEU A 532 19.95 0.52 -40.94
C LEU A 532 21.32 -0.14 -40.69
N TYR A 533 21.37 -1.47 -40.80
CA TYR A 533 22.55 -2.28 -40.52
C TYR A 533 22.84 -3.25 -41.67
N PRO A 534 23.16 -2.76 -42.88
CA PRO A 534 23.48 -3.62 -44.00
C PRO A 534 24.69 -4.49 -43.70
N ALA A 535 24.84 -5.62 -44.40
CA ALA A 535 25.93 -6.57 -44.19
C ALA A 535 27.33 -5.96 -44.36
N THR A 536 27.43 -4.82 -45.04
CA THR A 536 28.67 -4.05 -45.19
C THR A 536 29.10 -3.29 -43.93
N VAL A 537 28.21 -3.15 -42.93
CA VAL A 537 28.52 -2.51 -41.64
C VAL A 537 29.30 -3.48 -40.76
N THR A 538 30.48 -3.03 -40.33
CA THR A 538 31.33 -3.79 -39.40
C THR A 538 30.60 -4.03 -38.08
N THR A 539 30.96 -5.08 -37.35
CA THR A 539 30.33 -5.37 -36.06
C THR A 539 30.55 -4.24 -35.04
N ALA A 540 31.73 -3.60 -35.04
CA ALA A 540 31.99 -2.44 -34.21
C ALA A 540 31.07 -1.25 -34.57
N ASP A 541 30.92 -0.94 -35.85
CA ASP A 541 30.01 0.13 -36.29
C ASP A 541 28.55 -0.19 -35.95
N PHE A 542 28.15 -1.45 -36.07
CA PHE A 542 26.83 -1.92 -35.67
C PHE A 542 26.59 -1.66 -34.18
N VAL A 543 27.49 -2.11 -33.30
CA VAL A 543 27.39 -1.90 -31.84
C VAL A 543 27.34 -0.40 -31.53
N ASN A 544 28.18 0.41 -32.17
CA ASN A 544 28.20 1.85 -31.91
C ASN A 544 26.88 2.52 -32.33
N ARG A 545 26.28 2.12 -33.46
CA ARG A 545 24.95 2.62 -33.87
C ARG A 545 23.85 2.23 -32.88
N VAL A 546 23.91 1.01 -32.34
CA VAL A 546 22.98 0.57 -31.28
C VAL A 546 23.12 1.45 -30.03
N TYR A 547 24.35 1.75 -29.59
CA TYR A 547 24.58 2.66 -28.46
C TYR A 547 24.00 4.06 -28.72
N VAL A 548 24.18 4.60 -29.93
CA VAL A 548 23.62 5.91 -30.29
C VAL A 548 22.08 5.86 -30.28
N ASN A 549 21.48 4.79 -30.79
CA ASN A 549 20.02 4.64 -30.78
C ASN A 549 19.46 4.55 -29.35
N VAL A 550 20.04 3.68 -28.53
CA VAL A 550 19.52 3.35 -27.19
C VAL A 550 19.91 4.42 -26.16
N PHE A 551 21.14 4.93 -26.19
CA PHE A 551 21.69 5.81 -25.14
C PHE A 551 21.93 7.26 -25.61
N GLY A 552 21.96 7.52 -26.92
CA GLY A 552 22.26 8.85 -27.45
C GLY A 552 23.75 9.22 -27.36
N ARG A 553 24.64 8.24 -27.17
CA ARG A 553 26.10 8.40 -27.12
C ARG A 553 26.79 7.26 -27.83
N SER A 554 28.05 7.46 -28.23
CA SER A 554 28.89 6.38 -28.76
C SER A 554 29.22 5.35 -27.68
N ALA A 555 29.52 4.13 -28.13
CA ALA A 555 30.03 3.07 -27.26
C ALA A 555 31.42 3.43 -26.72
N GLU A 556 31.62 3.25 -25.41
CA GLU A 556 32.95 3.33 -24.82
C GLU A 556 33.82 2.15 -25.28
N PRO A 557 35.16 2.29 -25.32
CA PRO A 557 36.05 1.25 -25.87
C PRO A 557 35.85 -0.15 -25.26
N GLY A 558 35.60 -0.22 -23.95
CA GLY A 558 35.35 -1.48 -23.24
C GLY A 558 34.06 -2.16 -23.68
N GLY A 559 32.93 -1.43 -23.68
CA GLY A 559 31.64 -1.94 -24.14
C GLY A 559 31.66 -2.32 -25.62
N LEU A 560 32.30 -1.49 -26.46
CA LEU A 560 32.47 -1.76 -27.89
C LEU A 560 33.21 -3.08 -28.13
N SER A 561 34.36 -3.28 -27.46
CA SER A 561 35.15 -4.50 -27.58
C SER A 561 34.39 -5.73 -27.07
N PHE A 562 33.67 -5.60 -25.95
CA PHE A 562 32.91 -6.70 -25.36
C PHE A 562 31.80 -7.18 -26.30
N TRP A 563 30.94 -6.26 -26.76
CA TRP A 563 29.80 -6.61 -27.61
C TRP A 563 30.23 -7.04 -29.01
N ALA A 564 31.21 -6.36 -29.61
CA ALA A 564 31.72 -6.77 -30.91
C ALA A 564 32.34 -8.16 -30.85
N GLY A 565 33.19 -8.44 -29.86
CA GLY A 565 33.79 -9.76 -29.67
C GLY A 565 32.74 -10.86 -29.45
N ALA A 566 31.69 -10.60 -28.66
CA ALA A 566 30.62 -11.56 -28.40
C ALA A 566 29.76 -11.86 -29.64
N ILE A 567 29.62 -10.89 -30.56
CA ILE A 567 28.91 -11.10 -31.84
C ILE A 567 29.83 -11.83 -32.82
N ASP A 568 31.08 -11.39 -32.97
CA ASP A 568 32.03 -11.95 -33.95
C ASP A 568 32.41 -13.40 -33.63
N ASN A 569 32.43 -13.79 -32.35
CA ASN A 569 32.66 -15.17 -31.93
C ASN A 569 31.38 -16.04 -31.90
N GLY A 570 30.22 -15.48 -32.24
CA GLY A 570 28.94 -16.19 -32.31
C GLY A 570 28.26 -16.48 -30.96
N SER A 571 28.76 -15.93 -29.84
CA SER A 571 28.14 -16.13 -28.52
C SER A 571 26.76 -15.47 -28.41
N VAL A 572 26.55 -14.37 -29.13
CA VAL A 572 25.25 -13.69 -29.25
C VAL A 572 25.00 -13.29 -30.70
N THR A 573 23.74 -13.36 -31.14
CA THR A 573 23.37 -12.80 -32.45
C THR A 573 23.33 -11.27 -32.38
N ARG A 574 23.46 -10.58 -33.53
CA ARG A 574 23.24 -9.12 -33.60
C ARG A 574 21.89 -8.73 -32.99
N GLY A 575 20.83 -9.48 -33.29
CA GLY A 575 19.50 -9.26 -32.74
C GLY A 575 19.46 -9.38 -31.22
N GLN A 576 20.03 -10.45 -30.67
CA GLN A 576 20.07 -10.65 -29.21
C GLN A 576 20.93 -9.59 -28.50
N ALA A 577 22.02 -9.15 -29.13
CA ALA A 577 22.90 -8.12 -28.58
C ALA A 577 22.18 -6.78 -28.36
N VAL A 578 21.30 -6.35 -29.27
CA VAL A 578 20.52 -5.10 -29.11
C VAL A 578 19.67 -5.13 -27.83
N LEU A 579 18.88 -6.19 -27.65
CA LEU A 579 18.05 -6.36 -26.46
C LEU A 579 18.91 -6.49 -25.19
N ALA A 580 20.04 -7.19 -25.26
CA ALA A 580 20.95 -7.36 -24.13
C ALA A 580 21.60 -6.03 -23.70
N ILE A 581 22.03 -5.20 -24.66
CA ILE A 581 22.59 -3.86 -24.41
C ILE A 581 21.58 -2.97 -23.69
N MET A 582 20.36 -2.87 -24.23
CA MET A 582 19.28 -2.08 -23.61
C MET A 582 18.90 -2.61 -22.22
N SER A 583 18.71 -3.92 -22.10
CA SER A 583 18.39 -4.59 -20.83
C SER A 583 19.46 -4.35 -19.76
N GLY A 584 20.74 -4.51 -20.13
CA GLY A 584 21.87 -4.31 -19.23
C GLY A 584 21.95 -2.89 -18.67
N ALA A 585 21.69 -1.88 -19.51
CA ALA A 585 21.62 -0.50 -19.06
C ALA A 585 20.50 -0.28 -18.03
N LEU A 586 19.30 -0.81 -18.29
CA LEU A 586 18.15 -0.69 -17.39
C LEU A 586 18.40 -1.36 -16.04
N VAL A 587 19.10 -2.50 -16.00
CA VAL A 587 19.51 -3.17 -14.75
C VAL A 587 20.48 -2.30 -13.94
N ASN A 588 21.42 -1.64 -14.60
CA ASN A 588 22.41 -0.79 -13.95
C ASN A 588 21.82 0.53 -13.38
N ASN A 589 20.61 0.91 -13.83
CA ASN A 589 19.87 2.09 -13.38
C ASN A 589 20.68 3.42 -13.41
N GLY A 590 21.66 3.51 -14.32
CA GLY A 590 22.53 4.68 -14.47
C GLY A 590 22.01 5.69 -15.50
N VAL A 591 22.89 6.58 -15.95
CA VAL A 591 22.57 7.60 -16.98
C VAL A 591 22.03 6.98 -18.27
N ASP A 592 22.54 5.82 -18.68
CA ASP A 592 22.05 5.11 -19.87
C ASP A 592 20.64 4.57 -19.68
N ALA A 593 20.30 4.10 -18.47
CA ALA A 593 18.93 3.69 -18.14
C ALA A 593 17.96 4.87 -18.28
N GLN A 594 18.37 6.04 -17.78
CA GLN A 594 17.57 7.25 -17.93
C GLN A 594 17.42 7.64 -19.39
N ALA A 595 18.47 7.58 -20.20
CA ALA A 595 18.39 7.84 -21.63
C ALA A 595 17.38 6.91 -22.34
N VAL A 596 17.41 5.60 -22.04
CA VAL A 596 16.44 4.63 -22.56
C VAL A 596 15.02 5.03 -22.17
N LEU A 597 14.79 5.30 -20.88
CA LEU A 597 13.46 5.64 -20.37
C LEU A 597 12.90 6.93 -20.99
N LYS A 598 13.75 7.96 -21.16
CA LYS A 598 13.38 9.24 -21.78
C LYS A 598 13.07 9.08 -23.26
N LYS A 599 13.91 8.35 -24.01
CA LYS A 599 13.67 8.07 -25.43
C LYS A 599 12.38 7.29 -25.63
N SER A 600 12.12 6.25 -24.84
CA SER A 600 10.88 5.48 -24.92
C SER A 600 9.64 6.30 -24.53
N SER A 601 9.75 7.23 -23.57
CA SER A 601 8.64 8.12 -23.21
C SER A 601 8.31 9.09 -24.35
N VAL A 602 9.34 9.74 -24.93
CA VAL A 602 9.16 10.63 -26.09
C VAL A 602 8.62 9.87 -27.30
N ALA A 603 9.10 8.65 -27.52
CA ALA A 603 8.61 7.78 -28.57
C ALA A 603 7.13 7.44 -28.38
N GLY A 604 6.74 7.01 -27.17
CA GLY A 604 5.33 6.78 -26.84
C GLY A 604 4.44 8.00 -27.01
N ASN A 605 4.93 9.20 -26.63
CA ASN A 605 4.21 10.45 -26.86
C ASN A 605 4.00 10.74 -28.36
N PHE A 606 5.02 10.49 -29.19
CA PHE A 606 4.89 10.61 -30.64
C PHE A 606 3.86 9.62 -31.18
N THR A 607 3.96 8.34 -30.82
CA THR A 607 3.03 7.31 -31.26
C THR A 607 1.58 7.63 -30.86
N ALA A 608 1.37 8.21 -29.68
CA ALA A 608 0.06 8.57 -29.16
C ALA A 608 -0.62 9.71 -29.94
N ILE A 609 0.15 10.64 -30.51
CA ILE A 609 -0.41 11.77 -31.29
C ILE A 609 -0.57 11.45 -32.78
N VAL A 610 -0.12 10.28 -33.25
CA VAL A 610 -0.45 9.77 -34.58
C VAL A 610 -1.82 9.11 -34.49
N ASP A 611 -2.89 9.92 -34.53
CA ASP A 611 -4.25 9.45 -34.20
C ASP A 611 -5.27 9.66 -35.33
N THR A 612 -4.95 10.48 -36.34
CA THR A 612 -5.78 10.63 -37.54
C THR A 612 -5.36 9.70 -38.66
N SER A 613 -6.29 9.36 -39.55
CA SER A 613 -5.98 8.57 -40.75
C SER A 613 -4.93 9.24 -41.66
N ALA A 614 -4.91 10.57 -41.69
CA ALA A 614 -3.93 11.34 -42.45
C ALA A 614 -2.53 11.24 -41.83
N GLU A 615 -2.40 11.36 -40.51
CA GLU A 615 -1.12 11.20 -39.81
C GLU A 615 -0.60 9.76 -39.89
N VAL A 616 -1.48 8.77 -39.73
CA VAL A 616 -1.13 7.34 -39.89
C VAL A 616 -0.61 7.07 -41.30
N ALA A 617 -1.27 7.61 -42.33
CA ALA A 617 -0.79 7.48 -43.70
C ALA A 617 0.55 8.19 -43.91
N ALA A 618 0.70 9.38 -43.33
CA ALA A 618 1.90 10.21 -43.47
C ALA A 618 3.13 9.63 -42.74
N PHE A 619 2.93 8.92 -41.63
CA PHE A 619 4.00 8.28 -40.88
C PHE A 619 4.42 6.94 -41.49
N SER A 620 4.77 6.99 -42.78
CA SER A 620 5.24 5.84 -43.55
C SER A 620 6.36 6.26 -44.52
N GLY A 621 7.19 5.29 -44.91
CA GLY A 621 8.29 5.53 -45.85
C GLY A 621 9.56 6.17 -45.26
N ALA A 622 10.67 6.05 -45.99
CA ALA A 622 12.01 6.36 -45.47
C ALA A 622 12.17 7.80 -44.96
N THR A 623 11.55 8.79 -45.63
CA THR A 623 11.65 10.20 -45.24
C THR A 623 10.97 10.49 -43.89
N ALA A 624 9.75 9.99 -43.69
CA ALA A 624 9.03 10.17 -42.44
C ALA A 624 9.74 9.47 -41.27
N LEU A 625 10.19 8.23 -41.48
CA LEU A 625 10.93 7.47 -40.48
C LEU A 625 12.27 8.15 -40.12
N SER A 626 12.97 8.74 -41.11
CA SER A 626 14.21 9.50 -40.86
C SER A 626 13.98 10.72 -39.97
N LYS A 627 12.91 11.50 -40.21
CA LYS A 627 12.54 12.63 -39.35
C LYS A 627 12.27 12.20 -37.91
N ALA A 628 11.57 11.08 -37.72
CA ALA A 628 11.29 10.56 -36.38
C ALA A 628 12.55 10.04 -35.66
N ARG A 629 13.51 9.45 -36.38
CA ARG A 629 14.83 9.11 -35.82
C ARG A 629 15.63 10.35 -35.42
N GLN A 630 15.62 11.39 -36.27
CA GLN A 630 16.28 12.66 -35.97
C GLN A 630 15.67 13.33 -34.73
N MET A 631 14.37 13.22 -34.53
CA MET A 631 13.73 13.68 -33.30
C MET A 631 14.27 12.92 -32.08
N LEU A 632 14.27 11.58 -32.10
CA LEU A 632 14.74 10.79 -30.96
C LEU A 632 16.25 10.86 -30.72
N SER A 633 17.06 11.27 -31.70
CA SER A 633 18.50 11.47 -31.49
C SER A 633 18.80 12.69 -30.61
N MET A 634 17.87 13.64 -30.50
CA MET A 634 17.98 14.79 -29.59
C MET A 634 17.67 14.44 -28.12
N VAL A 635 17.15 13.24 -27.85
CA VAL A 635 16.74 12.81 -26.50
C VAL A 635 17.89 12.10 -25.80
N ASN A 636 18.18 12.50 -24.56
CA ASN A 636 19.20 11.91 -23.69
C ASN A 636 18.71 11.84 -22.23
N ALA A 637 19.57 11.39 -21.32
CA ALA A 637 19.25 11.20 -19.90
C ALA A 637 18.71 12.46 -19.18
N SER A 638 19.10 13.65 -19.64
CA SER A 638 18.70 14.94 -19.06
C SER A 638 17.46 15.57 -19.69
N THR A 639 16.90 14.95 -20.74
CA THR A 639 15.75 15.50 -21.45
C THR A 639 14.52 15.61 -20.54
N ASP A 640 13.93 16.81 -20.49
CA ASP A 640 12.57 16.99 -19.99
C ASP A 640 11.57 16.54 -21.06
N VAL A 641 10.91 15.41 -20.83
CA VAL A 641 9.96 14.79 -21.76
C VAL A 641 8.78 15.74 -22.04
N ASN A 642 8.32 16.47 -21.03
CA ASN A 642 7.18 17.37 -21.20
C ASN A 642 7.56 18.59 -22.05
N GLY A 643 8.68 19.23 -21.75
CA GLY A 643 9.22 20.31 -22.58
C GLY A 643 9.52 19.86 -24.01
N PHE A 644 9.89 18.59 -24.21
CA PHE A 644 10.15 18.03 -25.52
C PHE A 644 8.87 17.78 -26.37
N GLN A 645 7.67 17.83 -25.78
CA GLN A 645 6.41 17.59 -26.50
C GLN A 645 6.20 18.58 -27.66
N ALA A 646 6.66 19.83 -27.54
CA ALA A 646 6.59 20.79 -28.64
C ALA A 646 7.37 20.31 -29.88
N THR A 647 8.54 19.71 -29.66
CA THR A 647 9.37 19.10 -30.71
C THR A 647 8.68 17.88 -31.32
N VAL A 648 8.00 17.08 -30.51
CA VAL A 648 7.20 15.92 -30.96
C VAL A 648 6.09 16.38 -31.92
N ASN A 649 5.29 17.36 -31.50
CA ASN A 649 4.21 17.91 -32.31
C ASN A 649 4.72 18.54 -33.62
N ALA A 650 5.81 19.31 -33.55
CA ALA A 650 6.44 19.92 -34.73
C ALA A 650 6.99 18.87 -35.70
N THR A 651 7.55 17.77 -35.18
CA THR A 651 8.05 16.66 -36.00
C THR A 651 6.90 15.98 -36.76
N LEU A 652 5.78 15.68 -36.09
CA LEU A 652 4.63 15.08 -36.76
C LEU A 652 4.03 16.02 -37.81
N ALA A 653 3.86 17.30 -37.48
CA ALA A 653 3.38 18.31 -38.44
C ALA A 653 4.29 18.38 -39.69
N ALA A 654 5.60 18.32 -39.51
CA ALA A 654 6.55 18.29 -40.62
C ALA A 654 6.55 16.99 -41.43
N ILE A 655 6.15 15.86 -40.83
CA ILE A 655 5.94 14.59 -41.53
C ILE A 655 4.67 14.68 -42.39
N VAL A 656 3.56 15.16 -41.82
CA VAL A 656 2.29 15.35 -42.52
C VAL A 656 2.45 16.32 -43.70
N ALA A 657 3.14 17.45 -43.49
CA ALA A 657 3.39 18.44 -44.55
C ALA A 657 4.32 17.96 -45.67
N SER A 658 5.04 16.84 -45.48
CA SER A 658 5.95 16.27 -46.48
C SER A 658 5.30 15.23 -47.39
N GLN A 659 4.00 14.98 -47.23
CA GLN A 659 3.23 14.15 -48.15
C GLN A 659 2.94 14.92 -49.45
N PRO A 660 3.11 14.28 -50.62
CA PRO A 660 2.92 14.91 -51.93
C PRO A 660 1.47 15.29 -52.23
#